data_AF-A0A961C5U2-F1
#
_entry.id   AF-A0A961C5U2-F1
#
_cell.length_a   1.000
_cell.length_b   1.000
_cell.length_c   1.000
_cell.angle_alpha   90.00
_cell.angle_beta   90.00
_cell.angle_gamma   90.00
#
_symmetry.space_group_name_H-M   'P 1'
#
loop_
_entity.id
_entity.type
_entity.pdbx_description
1 polymer ?
#
loop_
_entity_poly.entity_id
_entity_poly.type
_entity_poly.pdbx_seq_one_letter_code
_entity_poly.pdbx_strand_id
1 'polypeptide(L)'
;MELRALGGLVVDVAADATVRIGRGDTRDWFGVGRATGFDVDPVAGTTAAGDEVLDTGADDIGAYTEAVVTDGDIRRSVRAYADFPMVVFSTRANVDLDGVWTGSYDQPSVGWPVFTPSDRVDDGVPDDVRAVVFQHCEFGLPSTSGANIDGFFLLPHRPPTGWPLILASPDGGALLVAPINNFHDQVVGLNGGTVRCGWNGDLDSAPQGFSTDLAVIAGDGPRACLDLWGDLLLRRAGTVRPGRWADALASRPSYWTDNGAAYWYRTEPGHDVAGSIVAAVEDLRSSGVPIDAVQLDSWFYPHEELRPFDTDEWIVPPSALTAWEERTDVLPEGIRALRTRLGDPPLVTHIRHLSAKADIAAELPVYVDGEYAVPATPEIYERWLDQCVAWGVETFEHDWLVEVFFGVRGLRERPGRARRWQEGIDRAARERGITLQWCMATPADFAQTTTLTQVTSVRTCGDHGYIATAGQLWAWFATTNALARSLGLMPFKDVFRADPEVAGDNGEPEALLSALSTGPVGLGDRVGRMDPELAMRTCRADGLLIKPDVPIAAVDTSMVGAPAFAPELLVAECYSDHRAGRWSYALGMHANPGTDDVTGEIVLAELGVSAPTGDVAIWDWRSGTVTVAGPEARLPLTLAKEDWAYFVMAPISADGHLAVIGDVSKFVTAGDARIEVDPIDDAADDRSAGVRVTVKGADETVTITGWSTTPVTVTPDHPTGDGNRPITPIIGPARWDDTTGIWTVSVRISSRGWESVQVSV
;
A
#
# COMPACT_ATOMS: atom_id res chain seq x y z
N MET A 1 -9.54 -38.47 -5.23
CA MET A 1 -8.66 -38.10 -6.34
C MET A 1 -7.76 -36.98 -5.88
N GLU A 2 -6.45 -37.07 -6.09
CA GLU A 2 -5.48 -36.06 -5.61
C GLU A 2 -4.90 -35.32 -6.83
N LEU A 3 -5.01 -33.98 -6.83
CA LEU A 3 -4.39 -33.13 -7.83
C LEU A 3 -3.19 -32.43 -7.20
N ARG A 4 -2.11 -32.27 -7.97
CA ARG A 4 -0.82 -31.76 -7.46
C ARG A 4 -0.41 -30.53 -8.26
N ALA A 5 -0.08 -29.46 -7.55
CA ALA A 5 0.52 -28.26 -8.09
C ALA A 5 2.02 -28.19 -7.73
N LEU A 6 2.73 -27.19 -8.27
CA LEU A 6 4.11 -26.89 -7.87
C LEU A 6 4.18 -26.58 -6.35
N GLY A 7 5.38 -26.66 -5.76
CA GLY A 7 5.61 -26.27 -4.35
C GLY A 7 4.98 -27.22 -3.33
N GLY A 8 4.58 -28.42 -3.74
CA GLY A 8 4.00 -29.44 -2.87
C GLY A 8 2.55 -29.18 -2.46
N LEU A 9 1.88 -28.19 -3.09
CA LEU A 9 0.47 -27.90 -2.88
C LEU A 9 -0.38 -29.00 -3.53
N VAL A 10 -1.33 -29.55 -2.78
CA VAL A 10 -2.23 -30.62 -3.24
C VAL A 10 -3.67 -30.30 -2.90
N VAL A 11 -4.59 -30.78 -3.74
CA VAL A 11 -6.01 -30.79 -3.43
C VAL A 11 -6.56 -32.20 -3.59
N ASP A 12 -7.12 -32.72 -2.51
CA ASP A 12 -7.82 -34.00 -2.48
C ASP A 12 -9.30 -33.76 -2.73
N VAL A 13 -9.81 -34.27 -3.84
CA VAL A 13 -11.24 -34.29 -4.20
C VAL A 13 -11.81 -35.66 -3.84
N ALA A 14 -12.76 -35.71 -2.92
CA ALA A 14 -13.42 -36.94 -2.50
C ALA A 14 -14.66 -37.25 -3.36
N ALA A 15 -15.07 -38.52 -3.38
CA ALA A 15 -16.18 -39.01 -4.19
C ALA A 15 -17.55 -38.39 -3.85
N ASP A 16 -17.66 -37.75 -2.67
CA ASP A 16 -18.83 -36.98 -2.25
C ASP A 16 -18.75 -35.49 -2.66
N ALA A 17 -17.85 -35.17 -3.60
CA ALA A 17 -17.58 -33.82 -4.13
C ALA A 17 -17.00 -32.84 -3.10
N THR A 18 -16.45 -33.34 -1.98
CA THR A 18 -15.75 -32.51 -1.00
C THR A 18 -14.26 -32.38 -1.30
N VAL A 19 -13.64 -31.30 -0.82
CA VAL A 19 -12.21 -31.02 -1.06
C VAL A 19 -11.43 -30.78 0.22
N ARG A 20 -10.14 -31.13 0.22
CA ARG A 20 -9.16 -30.74 1.25
C ARG A 20 -7.88 -30.23 0.60
N ILE A 21 -7.24 -29.26 1.23
CA ILE A 21 -6.00 -28.65 0.72
C ILE A 21 -4.84 -29.01 1.64
N GLY A 22 -3.82 -29.62 1.07
CA GLY A 22 -2.57 -29.93 1.73
C GLY A 22 -1.38 -29.20 1.12
N ARG A 23 -0.29 -29.08 1.86
CA ARG A 23 1.02 -28.63 1.37
C ARG A 23 2.11 -29.42 2.09
N GLY A 24 3.01 -30.04 1.31
CA GLY A 24 4.10 -30.83 1.87
C GLY A 24 3.56 -32.00 2.70
N ASP A 25 3.97 -32.07 3.97
CA ASP A 25 3.52 -33.12 4.90
C ASP A 25 2.17 -32.79 5.56
N THR A 26 1.78 -31.50 5.61
CA THR A 26 0.48 -31.09 6.15
C THR A 26 -0.62 -31.39 5.14
N ARG A 27 -1.55 -32.28 5.52
CA ARG A 27 -2.59 -32.76 4.60
C ARG A 27 -3.84 -31.89 4.56
N ASP A 28 -4.02 -31.00 5.54
CA ASP A 28 -5.27 -30.24 5.65
C ASP A 28 -5.12 -28.87 6.34
N TRP A 29 -5.22 -27.81 5.53
CA TRP A 29 -5.07 -26.43 5.98
C TRP A 29 -6.38 -25.75 6.39
N PHE A 30 -7.51 -26.13 5.79
CA PHE A 30 -8.78 -25.40 5.94
C PHE A 30 -9.92 -26.26 6.48
N GLY A 31 -9.71 -27.56 6.65
CA GLY A 31 -10.78 -28.52 6.83
C GLY A 31 -11.49 -28.80 5.51
N VAL A 32 -12.64 -29.46 5.60
CA VAL A 32 -13.38 -29.93 4.42
C VAL A 32 -14.06 -28.75 3.72
N GLY A 33 -13.82 -28.61 2.42
CA GLY A 33 -14.47 -27.66 1.53
C GLY A 33 -15.65 -28.29 0.80
N ARG A 34 -16.76 -27.55 0.68
CA ARG A 34 -17.98 -28.00 0.00
C ARG A 34 -18.54 -26.94 -0.94
N ALA A 35 -19.31 -27.38 -1.93
CA ALA A 35 -20.17 -26.51 -2.72
C ALA A 35 -21.44 -26.15 -1.92
N THR A 36 -21.89 -24.90 -2.00
CA THR A 36 -23.14 -24.41 -1.37
C THR A 36 -23.86 -23.41 -2.29
N GLY A 37 -25.08 -23.02 -1.93
CA GLY A 37 -25.81 -21.92 -2.58
C GLY A 37 -26.93 -22.36 -3.53
N PHE A 38 -27.23 -21.52 -4.51
CA PHE A 38 -28.43 -21.51 -5.36
C PHE A 38 -28.88 -22.87 -5.96
N ASP A 39 -27.95 -23.71 -6.39
CA ASP A 39 -28.21 -24.96 -7.10
C ASP A 39 -27.88 -26.22 -6.28
N VAL A 40 -27.57 -26.06 -4.98
CA VAL A 40 -27.23 -27.16 -4.08
C VAL A 40 -28.36 -27.38 -3.08
N ASP A 41 -28.94 -28.59 -3.05
CA ASP A 41 -29.97 -28.95 -2.06
C ASP A 41 -29.35 -28.97 -0.64
N PRO A 42 -29.85 -28.16 0.32
CA PRO A 42 -29.33 -28.15 1.68
C PRO A 42 -29.64 -29.43 2.48
N VAL A 43 -30.61 -30.25 2.04
CA VAL A 43 -31.13 -31.43 2.76
C VAL A 43 -30.66 -32.74 2.12
N ALA A 44 -30.49 -32.77 0.80
CA ALA A 44 -29.82 -33.86 0.10
C ALA A 44 -28.34 -33.50 -0.05
N GLY A 45 -27.50 -33.95 0.88
CA GLY A 45 -26.05 -33.81 0.75
C GLY A 45 -25.60 -34.14 -0.67
N THR A 46 -24.87 -33.19 -1.28
CA THR A 46 -24.27 -33.20 -2.63
C THR A 46 -24.94 -34.12 -3.66
N THR A 47 -25.62 -33.52 -4.64
CA THR A 47 -26.11 -34.23 -5.83
C THR A 47 -25.03 -35.16 -6.37
N ALA A 48 -25.40 -36.42 -6.58
CA ALA A 48 -24.50 -37.50 -6.97
C ALA A 48 -23.57 -37.05 -8.10
N ALA A 49 -22.28 -37.27 -7.90
CA ALA A 49 -21.21 -37.02 -8.86
C ALA A 49 -21.67 -37.41 -10.28
N GLY A 50 -21.65 -36.43 -11.19
CA GLY A 50 -21.32 -36.77 -12.58
C GLY A 50 -19.94 -37.41 -12.55
N ASP A 51 -19.67 -38.40 -13.42
CA ASP A 51 -18.38 -39.08 -13.48
C ASP A 51 -17.24 -38.06 -13.33
N GLU A 52 -16.47 -38.11 -12.22
CA GLU A 52 -15.36 -37.18 -11.98
C GLU A 52 -14.38 -37.27 -13.16
N VAL A 53 -14.44 -36.30 -14.07
CA VAL A 53 -13.54 -36.27 -15.23
C VAL A 53 -12.27 -35.56 -14.82
N LEU A 54 -11.17 -36.31 -14.76
CA LEU A 54 -9.83 -35.74 -14.80
C LEU A 54 -9.56 -35.26 -16.21
N ASP A 55 -9.34 -33.96 -16.36
CA ASP A 55 -8.86 -33.39 -17.60
C ASP A 55 -7.49 -32.74 -17.38
N THR A 56 -6.69 -32.70 -18.43
CA THR A 56 -5.42 -31.96 -18.45
C THR A 56 -5.54 -30.86 -19.48
N GLY A 57 -5.26 -29.63 -19.07
CA GLY A 57 -5.39 -28.46 -19.92
C GLY A 57 -4.21 -27.51 -19.78
N ALA A 58 -4.29 -26.40 -20.50
CA ALA A 58 -3.40 -25.26 -20.34
C ALA A 58 -4.16 -23.98 -20.67
N ASP A 59 -3.86 -22.91 -19.93
CA ASP A 59 -4.36 -21.57 -20.19
C ASP A 59 -3.22 -20.53 -20.13
N ASP A 60 -3.57 -19.25 -19.94
CA ASP A 60 -2.61 -18.16 -19.84
C ASP A 60 -1.75 -18.18 -18.56
N ILE A 61 -2.13 -18.97 -17.55
CA ILE A 61 -1.35 -19.18 -16.32
C ILE A 61 -0.35 -20.32 -16.52
N GLY A 62 -0.78 -21.42 -17.13
CA GLY A 62 0.10 -22.56 -17.42
C GLY A 62 -0.65 -23.88 -17.59
N ALA A 63 0.10 -24.98 -17.62
CA ALA A 63 -0.47 -26.32 -17.68
C ALA A 63 -1.12 -26.69 -16.34
N TYR A 64 -2.30 -27.32 -16.39
CA TYR A 64 -3.05 -27.73 -15.21
C TYR A 64 -3.69 -29.11 -15.37
N THR A 65 -3.97 -29.73 -14.23
CA THR A 65 -4.94 -30.82 -14.12
C THR A 65 -6.22 -30.27 -13.50
N GLU A 66 -7.38 -30.60 -14.06
CA GLU A 66 -8.70 -30.17 -13.59
C GLU A 66 -9.53 -31.35 -13.09
N ALA A 67 -10.27 -31.09 -12.02
CA ALA A 67 -11.37 -31.92 -11.56
C ALA A 67 -12.66 -31.12 -11.60
N VAL A 68 -13.66 -31.63 -12.32
CA VAL A 68 -15.02 -31.08 -12.30
C VAL A 68 -15.78 -31.69 -11.12
N VAL A 69 -16.27 -30.82 -10.23
CA VAL A 69 -16.91 -31.22 -8.96
C VAL A 69 -18.43 -31.23 -9.11
N THR A 70 -18.99 -30.22 -9.77
CA THR A 70 -20.40 -30.21 -10.18
C THR A 70 -20.51 -29.66 -11.60
N ASP A 71 -21.40 -30.21 -12.42
CA ASP A 71 -21.65 -29.72 -13.79
C ASP A 71 -23.16 -29.74 -14.09
N GLY A 72 -23.82 -28.64 -13.71
CA GLY A 72 -25.25 -28.41 -13.93
C GLY A 72 -25.48 -27.02 -14.51
N ASP A 73 -26.49 -26.30 -14.00
CA ASP A 73 -26.68 -24.88 -14.31
C ASP A 73 -25.47 -24.03 -13.86
N ILE A 74 -24.75 -24.51 -12.84
CA ILE A 74 -23.47 -23.98 -12.40
C ILE A 74 -22.43 -25.10 -12.47
N ARG A 75 -21.32 -24.83 -13.16
CA ARG A 75 -20.13 -25.67 -13.17
C ARG A 75 -19.18 -25.22 -12.06
N ARG A 76 -18.74 -26.15 -11.22
CA ARG A 76 -17.69 -25.95 -10.21
C ARG A 76 -16.55 -26.91 -10.49
N SER A 77 -15.34 -26.40 -10.48
CA SER A 77 -14.14 -27.20 -10.73
C SER A 77 -12.98 -26.72 -9.88
N VAL A 78 -11.94 -27.54 -9.80
CA VAL A 78 -10.66 -27.19 -9.19
C VAL A 78 -9.52 -27.58 -10.11
N ARG A 79 -8.59 -26.65 -10.32
CA ARG A 79 -7.41 -26.80 -11.17
C ARG A 79 -6.14 -26.74 -10.34
N ALA A 80 -5.21 -27.65 -10.56
CA ALA A 80 -3.87 -27.62 -9.96
C ALA A 80 -2.82 -27.36 -11.05
N TYR A 81 -2.01 -26.31 -10.88
CA TYR A 81 -1.05 -25.86 -11.90
C TYR A 81 0.31 -26.54 -11.74
N ALA A 82 0.83 -27.11 -12.82
CA ALA A 82 2.10 -27.83 -12.81
C ALA A 82 3.31 -26.90 -12.62
N ASP A 83 3.21 -25.66 -13.13
CA ASP A 83 4.31 -24.70 -13.19
C ASP A 83 4.16 -23.53 -12.21
N PHE A 84 3.11 -23.53 -11.39
CA PHE A 84 2.81 -22.47 -10.43
C PHE A 84 2.33 -23.08 -9.11
N PRO A 85 2.77 -22.58 -7.93
CA PRO A 85 2.42 -23.17 -6.64
C PRO A 85 1.00 -22.78 -6.23
N MET A 86 0.02 -23.18 -7.06
CA MET A 86 -1.34 -22.67 -7.00
C MET A 86 -2.38 -23.71 -7.41
N VAL A 87 -3.48 -23.69 -6.67
CA VAL A 87 -4.74 -24.36 -6.99
C VAL A 87 -5.79 -23.28 -7.23
N VAL A 88 -6.65 -23.45 -8.23
CA VAL A 88 -7.72 -22.50 -8.55
C VAL A 88 -9.08 -23.19 -8.48
N PHE A 89 -9.95 -22.67 -7.64
CA PHE A 89 -11.36 -23.02 -7.60
C PHE A 89 -12.11 -22.13 -8.59
N SER A 90 -12.76 -22.76 -9.57
CA SER A 90 -13.49 -22.06 -10.63
C SER A 90 -14.98 -22.35 -10.54
N THR A 91 -15.78 -21.29 -10.70
CA THR A 91 -17.24 -21.34 -10.72
C THR A 91 -17.73 -20.66 -11.98
N ARG A 92 -18.63 -21.28 -12.73
CA ARG A 92 -19.17 -20.77 -13.99
C ARG A 92 -20.67 -21.00 -14.13
N ALA A 93 -21.42 -19.99 -14.54
CA ALA A 93 -22.81 -20.12 -14.97
C ALA A 93 -22.86 -20.78 -16.36
N ASN A 94 -23.51 -21.95 -16.48
CA ASN A 94 -23.75 -22.62 -17.76
C ASN A 94 -25.03 -22.12 -18.44
N VAL A 95 -25.92 -21.48 -17.69
CA VAL A 95 -27.18 -20.86 -18.13
C VAL A 95 -27.30 -19.44 -17.57
N ASP A 96 -28.28 -18.67 -18.03
CA ASP A 96 -28.65 -17.42 -17.37
C ASP A 96 -29.31 -17.75 -16.02
N LEU A 97 -28.85 -17.12 -14.95
CA LEU A 97 -29.34 -17.29 -13.59
C LEU A 97 -30.04 -16.01 -13.13
N ASP A 98 -31.20 -16.17 -12.51
CA ASP A 98 -31.99 -15.09 -11.93
C ASP A 98 -32.45 -15.47 -10.51
N GLY A 99 -32.51 -14.48 -9.61
CA GLY A 99 -32.96 -14.65 -8.23
C GLY A 99 -31.95 -15.37 -7.34
N VAL A 100 -30.64 -15.19 -7.58
CA VAL A 100 -29.58 -15.86 -6.80
C VAL A 100 -29.23 -15.15 -5.48
N TRP A 101 -29.86 -14.01 -5.21
CA TRP A 101 -29.63 -13.18 -4.02
C TRP A 101 -29.95 -13.92 -2.71
N THR A 102 -29.06 -13.80 -1.73
CA THR A 102 -29.16 -14.52 -0.43
C THR A 102 -29.69 -13.68 0.72
N GLY A 103 -29.83 -12.37 0.53
CA GLY A 103 -30.18 -11.44 1.61
C GLY A 103 -28.98 -10.84 2.35
N SER A 104 -27.76 -11.35 2.17
CA SER A 104 -26.57 -10.86 2.87
C SER A 104 -25.30 -11.00 2.05
N TYR A 105 -24.52 -9.92 1.93
CA TYR A 105 -23.29 -9.88 1.13
C TYR A 105 -22.28 -10.99 1.47
N ASP A 106 -22.12 -11.31 2.76
CA ASP A 106 -21.18 -12.31 3.29
C ASP A 106 -21.65 -13.77 3.19
N GLN A 107 -22.87 -13.99 2.68
CA GLN A 107 -23.45 -15.31 2.44
C GLN A 107 -23.44 -15.57 0.93
N PRO A 108 -22.45 -16.29 0.39
CA PRO A 108 -22.30 -16.43 -1.05
C PRO A 108 -23.55 -17.00 -1.70
N SER A 109 -23.98 -16.38 -2.81
CA SER A 109 -25.08 -16.89 -3.66
C SER A 109 -24.70 -18.24 -4.28
N VAL A 110 -23.43 -18.39 -4.61
CA VAL A 110 -22.83 -19.60 -5.14
C VAL A 110 -21.50 -19.81 -4.42
N GLY A 111 -21.49 -20.70 -3.44
CA GLY A 111 -20.31 -21.00 -2.62
C GLY A 111 -19.44 -22.10 -3.25
N TRP A 112 -18.16 -21.79 -3.44
CA TRP A 112 -17.15 -22.77 -3.84
C TRP A 112 -15.73 -22.21 -3.65
N PRO A 113 -14.90 -22.79 -2.76
CA PRO A 113 -15.25 -23.76 -1.71
C PRO A 113 -15.72 -23.06 -0.41
N VAL A 114 -16.64 -23.70 0.32
CA VAL A 114 -16.95 -23.32 1.71
C VAL A 114 -16.25 -24.29 2.66
N PHE A 115 -15.24 -23.82 3.38
CA PHE A 115 -14.43 -24.64 4.28
C PHE A 115 -14.97 -24.66 5.72
N THR A 116 -14.72 -25.77 6.42
CA THR A 116 -15.04 -25.96 7.84
C THR A 116 -13.77 -26.28 8.63
N PRO A 117 -13.04 -25.27 9.16
CA PRO A 117 -11.77 -25.45 9.86
C PRO A 117 -11.80 -26.39 11.08
N SER A 118 -12.95 -26.53 11.73
CA SER A 118 -13.13 -27.47 12.85
C SER A 118 -13.12 -28.95 12.42
N ASP A 119 -13.30 -29.22 11.13
CA ASP A 119 -13.38 -30.56 10.56
C ASP A 119 -12.06 -30.98 9.88
N ARG A 120 -10.94 -30.40 10.33
CA ARG A 120 -9.59 -30.84 9.91
C ARG A 120 -9.32 -32.27 10.37
N VAL A 121 -8.53 -32.99 9.58
CA VAL A 121 -8.02 -34.31 9.96
C VAL A 121 -6.88 -34.18 11.00
N ASP A 122 -6.55 -35.28 11.68
CA ASP A 122 -5.54 -35.29 12.76
C ASP A 122 -4.13 -34.81 12.31
N ASP A 123 -3.78 -34.96 11.03
CA ASP A 123 -2.53 -34.44 10.41
C ASP A 123 -2.74 -33.07 9.71
N GLY A 124 -3.66 -32.27 10.24
CA GLY A 124 -3.97 -30.91 9.79
C GLY A 124 -2.91 -29.88 10.20
N VAL A 125 -3.15 -28.62 9.86
CA VAL A 125 -2.26 -27.52 10.28
C VAL A 125 -2.09 -27.44 11.80
N PRO A 126 -0.88 -27.08 12.29
CA PRO A 126 -0.62 -26.84 13.71
C PRO A 126 -1.52 -25.77 14.34
N ASP A 127 -1.73 -25.87 15.65
CA ASP A 127 -2.55 -24.91 16.43
C ASP A 127 -1.95 -23.50 16.50
N ASP A 128 -0.63 -23.37 16.30
CA ASP A 128 0.12 -22.12 16.31
C ASP A 128 0.21 -21.44 14.93
N VAL A 129 -0.51 -21.96 13.92
CA VAL A 129 -0.79 -21.21 12.69
C VAL A 129 -1.50 -19.91 13.02
N ARG A 130 -1.01 -18.82 12.41
CA ARG A 130 -1.63 -17.50 12.48
C ARG A 130 -2.25 -17.15 11.14
N ALA A 131 -3.38 -16.46 11.17
CA ALA A 131 -4.07 -15.99 9.97
C ALA A 131 -4.12 -14.47 9.96
N VAL A 132 -3.95 -13.86 8.78
CA VAL A 132 -4.20 -12.44 8.52
C VAL A 132 -5.12 -12.28 7.32
N VAL A 133 -6.04 -11.33 7.38
CA VAL A 133 -6.98 -11.02 6.31
C VAL A 133 -7.16 -9.52 6.16
N PHE A 134 -7.31 -9.04 4.93
CA PHE A 134 -7.66 -7.65 4.64
C PHE A 134 -9.17 -7.53 4.48
N GLN A 135 -9.82 -6.75 5.35
CA GLN A 135 -11.28 -6.66 5.38
C GLN A 135 -11.83 -5.92 4.16
N HIS A 136 -13.04 -6.27 3.70
CA HIS A 136 -13.78 -5.38 2.80
C HIS A 136 -14.35 -4.19 3.57
N CYS A 137 -13.46 -3.30 3.96
CA CYS A 137 -13.78 -2.05 4.60
C CYS A 137 -12.77 -0.97 4.16
N GLU A 138 -12.83 0.18 4.82
CA GLU A 138 -11.90 1.28 4.67
C GLU A 138 -10.45 0.80 4.66
N PHE A 139 -9.67 1.22 3.67
CA PHE A 139 -8.23 1.01 3.57
C PHE A 139 -7.77 -0.45 3.74
N GLY A 140 -8.67 -1.40 3.46
CA GLY A 140 -8.44 -2.82 3.67
C GLY A 140 -7.95 -3.18 5.06
N LEU A 141 -8.54 -2.63 6.14
CA LEU A 141 -8.11 -2.84 7.53
C LEU A 141 -7.70 -4.31 7.80
N PRO A 142 -6.43 -4.59 8.13
CA PRO A 142 -5.98 -5.94 8.41
C PRO A 142 -6.57 -6.44 9.72
N SER A 143 -6.89 -7.73 9.77
CA SER A 143 -7.37 -8.44 10.95
C SER A 143 -6.71 -9.79 11.04
N THR A 144 -6.50 -10.28 12.26
CA THR A 144 -5.82 -11.56 12.49
C THR A 144 -6.66 -12.54 13.30
N SER A 145 -6.35 -13.81 13.16
CA SER A 145 -6.92 -14.92 13.94
C SER A 145 -5.87 -16.03 14.10
N GLY A 146 -6.20 -17.07 14.89
CA GLY A 146 -5.40 -18.29 14.98
C GLY A 146 -5.83 -19.35 13.96
N ALA A 147 -5.37 -20.58 14.18
CA ALA A 147 -5.60 -21.72 13.30
C ALA A 147 -7.10 -22.02 13.04
N ASN A 148 -8.02 -21.63 13.91
CA ASN A 148 -9.47 -21.85 13.70
C ASN A 148 -10.08 -20.99 12.58
N ILE A 149 -9.38 -19.94 12.11
CA ILE A 149 -9.89 -19.01 11.08
C ILE A 149 -11.25 -18.41 11.48
N ASP A 150 -11.38 -18.06 12.76
CA ASP A 150 -12.61 -17.51 13.36
C ASP A 150 -12.27 -16.48 14.44
N GLY A 151 -13.22 -15.63 14.82
CA GLY A 151 -13.01 -14.59 15.83
C GLY A 151 -12.13 -13.43 15.35
N PHE A 152 -12.06 -13.18 14.04
CA PHE A 152 -11.46 -11.95 13.51
C PHE A 152 -12.18 -10.74 14.09
N PHE A 153 -11.42 -9.71 14.48
CA PHE A 153 -12.00 -8.39 14.72
C PHE A 153 -12.43 -7.79 13.39
N LEU A 154 -13.73 -7.52 13.23
CA LEU A 154 -14.30 -6.95 12.02
C LEU A 154 -15.13 -5.72 12.38
N LEU A 155 -15.08 -4.67 11.55
CA LEU A 155 -15.86 -3.46 11.81
C LEU A 155 -17.36 -3.79 11.78
N PRO A 156 -18.13 -3.49 12.85
CA PRO A 156 -19.49 -4.02 13.01
C PRO A 156 -20.51 -3.44 12.02
N HIS A 157 -20.18 -2.33 11.35
CA HIS A 157 -21.01 -1.69 10.33
C HIS A 157 -20.66 -2.14 8.89
N ARG A 158 -19.70 -3.05 8.74
CA ARG A 158 -19.28 -3.64 7.46
C ARG A 158 -19.62 -5.14 7.42
N PRO A 159 -19.89 -5.71 6.24
CA PRO A 159 -20.08 -7.15 6.13
C PRO A 159 -18.85 -7.91 6.61
N PRO A 160 -19.00 -9.05 7.31
CA PRO A 160 -17.89 -9.81 7.88
C PRO A 160 -17.15 -10.60 6.80
N THR A 161 -16.43 -9.91 5.92
CA THR A 161 -15.74 -10.48 4.76
C THR A 161 -14.37 -9.84 4.59
N GLY A 162 -13.44 -10.57 3.96
CA GLY A 162 -12.14 -10.01 3.62
C GLY A 162 -11.26 -10.96 2.83
N TRP A 163 -10.40 -10.41 1.98
CA TRP A 163 -9.33 -11.12 1.28
C TRP A 163 -8.28 -10.11 0.81
N PRO A 164 -7.03 -10.51 0.50
CA PRO A 164 -6.46 -11.86 0.63
C PRO A 164 -6.51 -12.39 2.07
N LEU A 165 -6.84 -13.67 2.25
CA LEU A 165 -6.71 -14.38 3.53
C LEU A 165 -5.44 -15.20 3.48
N ILE A 166 -4.55 -15.03 4.46
CA ILE A 166 -3.26 -15.70 4.51
C ILE A 166 -3.16 -16.50 5.80
N LEU A 167 -2.76 -17.76 5.72
CA LEU A 167 -2.39 -18.60 6.85
C LEU A 167 -0.88 -18.80 6.83
N ALA A 168 -0.21 -18.51 7.93
CA ALA A 168 1.22 -18.69 8.11
C ALA A 168 1.50 -19.74 9.18
N SER A 169 2.31 -20.72 8.83
CA SER A 169 2.82 -21.76 9.71
C SER A 169 4.13 -21.32 10.36
N PRO A 170 4.42 -21.73 11.61
CA PRO A 170 5.65 -21.40 12.30
C PRO A 170 6.93 -21.89 11.61
N ASP A 171 6.82 -22.91 10.74
CA ASP A 171 7.93 -23.42 9.93
C ASP A 171 8.25 -22.55 8.70
N GLY A 172 7.56 -21.42 8.53
CA GLY A 172 7.75 -20.45 7.45
C GLY A 172 6.85 -20.67 6.24
N GLY A 173 6.11 -21.79 6.16
CA GLY A 173 5.17 -22.02 5.07
C GLY A 173 3.91 -21.17 5.18
N ALA A 174 3.43 -20.59 4.08
CA ALA A 174 2.15 -19.88 4.04
C ALA A 174 1.23 -20.34 2.90
N LEU A 175 -0.09 -20.21 3.09
CA LEU A 175 -1.11 -20.30 2.05
C LEU A 175 -1.93 -19.02 2.00
N LEU A 176 -2.14 -18.48 0.80
CA LEU A 176 -3.00 -17.33 0.52
C LEU A 176 -4.24 -17.76 -0.25
N VAL A 177 -5.41 -17.26 0.14
CA VAL A 177 -6.70 -17.40 -0.56
C VAL A 177 -7.13 -16.03 -1.08
N ALA A 178 -7.20 -15.86 -2.39
CA ALA A 178 -7.65 -14.61 -3.00
C ALA A 178 -8.22 -14.80 -4.42
N PRO A 179 -9.17 -13.94 -4.85
CA PRO A 179 -9.62 -13.87 -6.24
C PRO A 179 -8.47 -13.57 -7.23
N ILE A 180 -8.57 -14.13 -8.44
CA ILE A 180 -7.68 -13.77 -9.56
C ILE A 180 -8.41 -13.14 -10.75
N ASN A 181 -9.72 -12.96 -10.65
CA ASN A 181 -10.56 -12.18 -11.55
C ASN A 181 -11.84 -11.73 -10.81
N ASN A 182 -12.64 -10.85 -11.44
CA ASN A 182 -13.96 -10.42 -10.95
C ASN A 182 -13.98 -10.09 -9.44
N PHE A 183 -13.03 -9.26 -9.01
CA PHE A 183 -12.68 -9.03 -7.61
C PHE A 183 -13.89 -8.62 -6.74
N HIS A 184 -14.70 -7.68 -7.21
CA HIS A 184 -15.90 -7.20 -6.51
C HIS A 184 -17.08 -8.17 -6.51
N ASP A 185 -17.05 -9.20 -7.37
CA ASP A 185 -18.13 -10.18 -7.48
C ASP A 185 -17.88 -11.40 -6.56
N GLN A 186 -16.72 -11.47 -5.90
CA GLN A 186 -16.31 -12.56 -5.03
C GLN A 186 -16.16 -12.12 -3.57
N VAL A 187 -16.45 -13.02 -2.64
CA VAL A 187 -16.23 -12.84 -1.21
C VAL A 187 -15.51 -14.03 -0.61
N VAL A 188 -14.83 -13.75 0.50
CA VAL A 188 -14.44 -14.73 1.51
C VAL A 188 -15.15 -14.29 2.78
N GLY A 189 -16.27 -14.95 3.09
CA GLY A 189 -17.03 -14.73 4.31
C GLY A 189 -16.30 -15.32 5.51
N LEU A 190 -16.19 -14.51 6.57
CA LEU A 190 -15.41 -14.80 7.76
C LEU A 190 -16.31 -14.98 8.97
N ASN A 191 -15.73 -15.56 10.02
CA ASN A 191 -16.36 -15.86 11.30
C ASN A 191 -17.55 -16.84 11.22
N GLY A 192 -17.92 -17.42 12.37
CA GLY A 192 -19.03 -18.37 12.46
C GLY A 192 -18.65 -19.79 12.03
N GLY A 193 -17.41 -20.20 12.33
CA GLY A 193 -16.90 -21.56 12.13
C GLY A 193 -16.70 -22.02 10.69
N THR A 194 -16.89 -21.15 9.69
CA THR A 194 -16.70 -21.48 8.27
C THR A 194 -16.00 -20.36 7.51
N VAL A 195 -15.25 -20.73 6.47
CA VAL A 195 -14.67 -19.80 5.49
C VAL A 195 -15.50 -19.92 4.22
N ARG A 196 -16.35 -18.92 3.94
CA ARG A 196 -17.39 -18.99 2.90
C ARG A 196 -16.91 -18.29 1.63
N CYS A 197 -16.22 -19.00 0.74
CA CYS A 197 -15.76 -18.41 -0.52
C CYS A 197 -16.79 -18.57 -1.64
N GLY A 198 -16.93 -17.56 -2.50
CA GLY A 198 -17.77 -17.67 -3.69
C GLY A 198 -18.30 -16.34 -4.21
N TRP A 199 -19.33 -16.41 -5.04
CA TRP A 199 -20.03 -15.23 -5.56
C TRP A 199 -20.72 -14.50 -4.43
N ASN A 200 -20.54 -13.18 -4.33
CA ASN A 200 -21.11 -12.41 -3.24
C ASN A 200 -22.64 -12.58 -3.15
N GLY A 201 -23.18 -12.42 -1.95
CA GLY A 201 -24.58 -12.71 -1.69
C GLY A 201 -25.55 -11.67 -2.25
N ASP A 202 -25.08 -10.50 -2.69
CA ASP A 202 -25.89 -9.40 -3.22
C ASP A 202 -26.22 -9.53 -4.72
N LEU A 203 -25.60 -10.47 -5.42
CA LEU A 203 -25.90 -10.76 -6.83
C LEU A 203 -27.35 -11.21 -7.00
N ASP A 204 -28.10 -10.53 -7.88
CA ASP A 204 -29.47 -10.91 -8.22
C ASP A 204 -29.52 -11.86 -9.42
N SER A 205 -28.58 -11.71 -10.35
CA SER A 205 -28.52 -12.49 -11.58
C SER A 205 -27.09 -12.65 -12.05
N ALA A 206 -26.82 -13.73 -12.77
CA ALA A 206 -25.54 -13.97 -13.43
C ALA A 206 -25.81 -14.45 -14.87
N PRO A 207 -25.24 -13.79 -15.90
CA PRO A 207 -25.45 -14.22 -17.27
C PRO A 207 -24.71 -15.52 -17.55
N GLN A 208 -25.22 -16.27 -18.54
CA GLN A 208 -24.53 -17.44 -19.07
C GLN A 208 -23.07 -17.09 -19.41
N GLY A 209 -22.15 -17.92 -18.92
CA GLY A 209 -20.72 -17.77 -19.14
C GLY A 209 -20.01 -16.85 -18.15
N PHE A 210 -20.73 -16.18 -17.23
CA PHE A 210 -20.08 -15.54 -16.08
C PHE A 210 -19.29 -16.58 -15.29
N SER A 211 -18.05 -16.25 -14.95
CA SER A 211 -17.17 -17.15 -14.21
C SER A 211 -16.24 -16.39 -13.29
N THR A 212 -15.91 -17.01 -12.17
CA THR A 212 -14.95 -16.50 -11.19
C THR A 212 -13.90 -17.54 -10.88
N ASP A 213 -12.67 -17.08 -10.64
CA ASP A 213 -11.56 -17.90 -10.21
C ASP A 213 -11.02 -17.39 -8.86
N LEU A 214 -10.95 -18.29 -7.89
CA LEU A 214 -10.37 -18.09 -6.57
C LEU A 214 -9.12 -18.96 -6.43
N ALA A 215 -7.97 -18.33 -6.20
CA ALA A 215 -6.71 -19.03 -6.05
C ALA A 215 -6.40 -19.35 -4.59
N VAL A 216 -5.77 -20.51 -4.39
CA VAL A 216 -4.98 -20.85 -3.20
C VAL A 216 -3.53 -20.94 -3.62
N ILE A 217 -2.68 -20.05 -3.11
CA ILE A 217 -1.27 -19.89 -3.50
C ILE A 217 -0.38 -20.26 -2.32
N ALA A 218 0.65 -21.07 -2.58
CA ALA A 218 1.66 -21.45 -1.59
C ALA A 218 2.95 -20.63 -1.78
N GLY A 219 3.51 -20.15 -0.66
CA GLY A 219 4.76 -19.39 -0.65
C GLY A 219 5.50 -19.51 0.69
N ASP A 220 6.75 -19.07 0.71
CA ASP A 220 7.64 -19.19 1.88
C ASP A 220 7.47 -17.99 2.82
N GLY A 221 6.21 -17.68 3.15
CA GLY A 221 5.81 -16.57 4.02
C GLY A 221 4.66 -15.74 3.44
N PRO A 222 3.93 -14.98 4.29
CA PRO A 222 2.87 -14.07 3.86
C PRO A 222 3.24 -13.13 2.71
N ARG A 223 4.39 -12.46 2.77
CA ARG A 223 4.89 -11.53 1.74
C ARG A 223 5.12 -12.24 0.42
N ALA A 224 5.75 -13.42 0.45
CA ALA A 224 5.98 -14.21 -0.76
C ALA A 224 4.67 -14.62 -1.46
N CYS A 225 3.65 -15.00 -0.69
CA CYS A 225 2.32 -15.28 -1.24
C CYS A 225 1.68 -14.05 -1.91
N LEU A 226 1.75 -12.89 -1.27
CA LEU A 226 1.23 -11.64 -1.85
C LEU A 226 1.96 -11.25 -3.12
N ASP A 227 3.30 -11.32 -3.12
CA ASP A 227 4.11 -10.95 -4.27
C ASP A 227 3.83 -11.91 -5.46
N LEU A 228 3.70 -13.23 -5.23
CA LEU A 228 3.28 -14.19 -6.26
C LEU A 228 1.87 -13.89 -6.83
N TRP A 229 0.94 -13.52 -5.96
CA TRP A 229 -0.43 -13.15 -6.36
C TRP A 229 -0.43 -11.86 -7.18
N GLY A 230 0.24 -10.81 -6.70
CA GLY A 230 0.35 -9.53 -7.39
C GLY A 230 1.02 -9.66 -8.77
N ASP A 231 2.13 -10.39 -8.85
CA ASP A 231 2.84 -10.67 -10.10
C ASP A 231 1.97 -11.44 -11.10
N LEU A 232 1.15 -12.38 -10.63
CA LEU A 232 0.18 -13.08 -11.49
C LEU A 232 -0.83 -12.08 -12.06
N LEU A 233 -1.43 -11.24 -11.22
CA LEU A 233 -2.45 -10.29 -11.67
C LEU A 233 -1.89 -9.27 -12.66
N LEU A 234 -0.73 -8.67 -12.36
CA LEU A 234 -0.09 -7.68 -13.21
C LEU A 234 0.32 -8.26 -14.57
N ARG A 235 0.89 -9.47 -14.59
CA ARG A 235 1.24 -10.16 -15.85
C ARG A 235 0.01 -10.46 -16.70
N ARG A 236 -1.08 -10.94 -16.10
CA ARG A 236 -2.34 -11.25 -16.82
C ARG A 236 -3.01 -10.00 -17.37
N ALA A 237 -3.02 -8.91 -16.61
CA ALA A 237 -3.60 -7.65 -17.06
C ALA A 237 -2.74 -6.95 -18.12
N GLY A 238 -1.43 -7.21 -18.15
CA GLY A 238 -0.49 -6.52 -19.03
C GLY A 238 -0.31 -5.03 -18.69
N THR A 239 -0.66 -4.65 -17.46
CA THR A 239 -0.67 -3.25 -17.04
C THR A 239 0.73 -2.77 -16.74
N VAL A 240 1.11 -1.67 -17.39
CA VAL A 240 2.32 -0.91 -17.04
C VAL A 240 1.93 0.12 -15.99
N ARG A 241 2.43 -0.09 -14.77
CA ARG A 241 2.21 0.86 -13.67
C ARG A 241 2.91 2.18 -13.95
N PRO A 242 2.28 3.32 -13.64
CA PRO A 242 3.01 4.57 -13.47
C PRO A 242 4.10 4.37 -12.42
N GLY A 243 5.31 4.86 -12.67
CA GLY A 243 6.39 4.78 -11.69
C GLY A 243 6.15 5.66 -10.47
N ARG A 244 6.97 5.53 -9.43
CA ARG A 244 6.89 6.31 -8.16
C ARG A 244 7.09 7.83 -8.28
N TRP A 245 7.20 8.33 -9.51
CA TRP A 245 7.41 9.74 -9.90
C TRP A 245 6.33 10.21 -10.90
N ALA A 246 5.17 9.56 -10.92
CA ALA A 246 4.17 9.71 -11.99
C ALA A 246 3.51 11.09 -12.08
N ASP A 247 3.41 11.81 -10.96
CA ASP A 247 2.74 13.10 -10.82
C ASP A 247 3.46 13.98 -9.77
N ALA A 248 3.03 15.23 -9.60
CA ALA A 248 3.60 16.12 -8.60
C ALA A 248 3.37 15.60 -7.18
N LEU A 249 2.23 14.94 -6.93
CA LEU A 249 1.90 14.39 -5.61
C LEU A 249 2.91 13.31 -5.18
N ALA A 250 3.34 12.46 -6.11
CA ALA A 250 4.38 11.48 -5.91
C ALA A 250 5.80 12.04 -6.08
N SER A 251 6.00 13.29 -6.47
CA SER A 251 7.36 13.82 -6.70
C SER A 251 7.78 14.92 -5.75
N ARG A 252 6.81 15.58 -5.08
CA ARG A 252 7.04 16.80 -4.31
C ARG A 252 6.27 16.78 -2.98
N PRO A 253 6.80 17.43 -1.92
CA PRO A 253 6.00 17.75 -0.75
C PRO A 253 4.76 18.55 -1.14
N SER A 254 3.64 18.22 -0.50
CA SER A 254 2.33 18.79 -0.80
C SER A 254 1.67 19.33 0.47
N TYR A 255 0.83 20.35 0.34
CA TYR A 255 0.03 20.88 1.45
C TYR A 255 -1.41 20.38 1.36
N TRP A 256 -1.93 19.83 2.45
CA TRP A 256 -3.24 19.17 2.49
C TRP A 256 -4.24 19.90 3.37
N THR A 257 -5.52 19.74 3.05
CA THR A 257 -6.65 20.33 3.80
C THR A 257 -7.70 19.28 4.17
N ASP A 258 -7.29 18.01 4.23
CA ASP A 258 -8.08 16.82 4.55
C ASP A 258 -8.24 16.59 6.05
N ASN A 259 -9.05 15.59 6.42
CA ASN A 259 -9.27 15.27 7.83
C ASN A 259 -7.94 14.95 8.52
N GLY A 260 -7.69 15.57 9.68
CA GLY A 260 -6.39 15.55 10.37
C GLY A 260 -5.51 16.79 10.09
N ALA A 261 -5.73 17.50 8.98
CA ALA A 261 -5.04 18.76 8.68
C ALA A 261 -5.62 19.96 9.46
N ALA A 262 -4.86 21.05 9.53
CA ALA A 262 -5.21 22.25 10.32
C ALA A 262 -6.48 22.95 9.81
N TYR A 263 -6.65 22.96 8.48
CA TYR A 263 -7.69 23.75 7.80
C TYR A 263 -8.80 22.90 7.20
N TRP A 264 -8.99 21.67 7.69
CA TRP A 264 -10.18 20.89 7.37
C TRP A 264 -11.41 21.50 8.03
N TYR A 265 -12.24 22.20 7.24
CA TYR A 265 -13.36 23.00 7.72
C TYR A 265 -12.99 24.04 8.80
N ARG A 266 -11.76 24.55 8.74
CA ARG A 266 -11.23 25.56 9.66
C ARG A 266 -10.50 26.66 8.92
N THR A 267 -10.46 27.85 9.49
CA THR A 267 -9.71 29.00 8.99
C THR A 267 -8.63 29.45 9.97
N GLU A 268 -7.61 30.11 9.43
CA GLU A 268 -6.65 30.85 10.22
C GLU A 268 -7.32 32.13 10.76
N PRO A 269 -7.18 32.47 12.06
CA PRO A 269 -7.73 33.68 12.63
C PRO A 269 -7.44 34.94 11.79
N GLY A 270 -8.49 35.60 11.33
CA GLY A 270 -8.41 36.80 10.51
C GLY A 270 -8.29 36.56 9.00
N HIS A 271 -8.28 35.30 8.57
CA HIS A 271 -8.28 34.89 7.17
C HIS A 271 -9.63 34.26 6.79
N ASP A 272 -9.94 34.28 5.49
CA ASP A 272 -10.94 33.40 4.91
C ASP A 272 -10.29 32.04 4.54
N VAL A 273 -11.07 31.10 3.99
CA VAL A 273 -10.57 29.77 3.63
C VAL A 273 -9.41 29.86 2.65
N ALA A 274 -9.59 30.60 1.55
CA ALA A 274 -8.53 30.81 0.56
C ALA A 274 -7.28 31.46 1.18
N GLY A 275 -7.46 32.48 2.03
CA GLY A 275 -6.38 33.18 2.74
C GLY A 275 -5.65 32.31 3.76
N SER A 276 -6.32 31.33 4.35
CA SER A 276 -5.70 30.38 5.30
C SER A 276 -4.73 29.46 4.57
N ILE A 277 -5.17 28.89 3.45
CA ILE A 277 -4.36 27.99 2.61
C ILE A 277 -3.17 28.75 2.00
N VAL A 278 -3.41 29.96 1.47
CA VAL A 278 -2.34 30.80 0.93
C VAL A 278 -1.32 31.15 2.01
N ALA A 279 -1.75 31.57 3.19
CA ALA A 279 -0.85 31.90 4.29
C ALA A 279 0.00 30.70 4.71
N ALA A 280 -0.58 29.49 4.77
CA ALA A 280 0.16 28.29 5.17
C ALA A 280 1.23 27.91 4.14
N VAL A 281 0.90 27.93 2.85
CA VAL A 281 1.85 27.64 1.78
C VAL A 281 2.94 28.71 1.67
N GLU A 282 2.60 29.99 1.83
CA GLU A 282 3.57 31.09 1.86
C GLU A 282 4.52 30.99 3.06
N ASP A 283 4.00 30.66 4.24
CA ASP A 283 4.79 30.45 5.46
C ASP A 283 5.82 29.32 5.28
N LEU A 284 5.39 28.16 4.76
CA LEU A 284 6.27 27.03 4.45
C LEU A 284 7.37 27.41 3.46
N ARG A 285 7.01 28.07 2.36
CA ARG A 285 7.97 28.53 1.34
C ARG A 285 8.93 29.57 1.90
N SER A 286 8.46 30.49 2.73
CA SER A 286 9.29 31.51 3.39
C SER A 286 10.30 30.90 4.37
N SER A 287 9.93 29.75 4.94
CA SER A 287 10.77 28.94 5.83
C SER A 287 11.69 27.96 5.08
N GLY A 288 11.70 28.01 3.75
CA GLY A 288 12.56 27.20 2.89
C GLY A 288 12.02 25.80 2.58
N VAL A 289 10.76 25.50 2.90
CA VAL A 289 10.10 24.24 2.54
C VAL A 289 9.46 24.38 1.14
N PRO A 290 9.94 23.64 0.13
CA PRO A 290 9.47 23.75 -1.25
C PRO A 290 8.15 22.99 -1.46
N ILE A 291 7.04 23.64 -1.13
CA ILE A 291 5.68 23.15 -1.40
C ILE A 291 5.27 23.50 -2.83
N ASP A 292 4.94 22.48 -3.60
CA ASP A 292 4.66 22.60 -5.03
C ASP A 292 3.37 21.92 -5.48
N ALA A 293 2.63 21.28 -4.58
CA ALA A 293 1.28 20.78 -4.84
C ALA A 293 0.36 21.09 -3.64
N VAL A 294 -0.92 21.30 -3.91
CA VAL A 294 -1.91 21.63 -2.87
C VAL A 294 -3.17 20.79 -3.07
N GLN A 295 -3.62 20.12 -2.00
CA GLN A 295 -4.86 19.35 -1.99
C GLN A 295 -6.02 20.18 -1.43
N LEU A 296 -7.15 20.12 -2.13
CA LEU A 296 -8.43 20.69 -1.72
C LEU A 296 -9.38 19.55 -1.36
N ASP A 297 -9.74 19.47 -0.08
CA ASP A 297 -10.60 18.42 0.45
C ASP A 297 -12.10 18.70 0.27
N SER A 298 -12.95 17.87 0.88
CA SER A 298 -14.42 17.88 0.85
C SER A 298 -15.12 19.21 1.13
N TRP A 299 -14.44 20.27 1.60
CA TRP A 299 -15.06 21.52 1.98
C TRP A 299 -15.46 22.43 0.80
N PHE A 300 -14.88 22.24 -0.40
CA PHE A 300 -15.04 23.19 -1.52
C PHE A 300 -16.30 22.98 -2.37
N TYR A 301 -17.03 21.88 -2.21
CA TYR A 301 -18.20 21.55 -3.02
C TYR A 301 -19.47 21.27 -2.19
N PRO A 302 -20.68 21.40 -2.77
CA PRO A 302 -21.94 21.17 -2.08
C PRO A 302 -22.16 19.75 -1.51
N HIS A 303 -22.70 19.72 -0.30
CA HIS A 303 -23.18 18.52 0.38
C HIS A 303 -24.67 18.62 0.70
N GLU A 304 -25.29 17.49 1.03
CA GLU A 304 -26.68 17.44 1.47
C GLU A 304 -26.92 18.27 2.73
N GLU A 305 -26.04 18.12 3.72
CA GLU A 305 -25.98 18.98 4.90
C GLU A 305 -24.65 19.71 4.90
N LEU A 306 -24.69 21.02 4.63
CA LEU A 306 -23.49 21.85 4.59
C LEU A 306 -22.86 21.95 5.97
N ARG A 307 -21.58 21.59 6.06
CA ARG A 307 -20.80 21.75 7.28
C ARG A 307 -20.30 23.21 7.39
N PRO A 308 -20.60 23.90 8.51
CA PRO A 308 -20.06 25.23 8.78
C PRO A 308 -18.57 25.16 9.11
N PHE A 309 -17.84 26.22 8.73
CA PHE A 309 -16.45 26.41 9.14
C PHE A 309 -16.38 26.89 10.60
N ASP A 310 -15.26 26.58 11.26
CA ASP A 310 -14.88 27.14 12.57
C ASP A 310 -15.92 26.92 13.69
N THR A 311 -16.41 25.69 13.78
CA THR A 311 -17.21 25.26 14.93
C THR A 311 -16.60 24.01 15.57
N ASP A 312 -17.01 23.72 16.81
CA ASP A 312 -16.61 22.50 17.52
C ASP A 312 -17.79 21.51 17.60
N GLU A 313 -18.97 21.90 17.09
CA GLU A 313 -20.22 21.15 17.18
C GLU A 313 -20.59 20.52 15.82
N TRP A 314 -20.15 19.29 15.57
CA TRP A 314 -20.67 18.45 14.48
C TRP A 314 -20.39 16.96 14.69
N ILE A 315 -21.21 16.12 14.07
CA ILE A 315 -21.08 14.66 14.08
C ILE A 315 -20.33 14.22 12.81
N VAL A 316 -19.34 13.34 12.97
CA VAL A 316 -18.67 12.62 11.89
C VAL A 316 -19.35 11.25 11.78
N PRO A 317 -19.71 10.74 10.59
CA PRO A 317 -19.24 11.14 9.25
C PRO A 317 -20.00 12.31 8.60
N PRO A 318 -19.35 13.09 7.70
CA PRO A 318 -20.00 14.21 7.01
C PRO A 318 -20.96 13.73 5.89
N SER A 319 -21.90 14.59 5.48
CA SER A 319 -23.02 14.25 4.56
C SER A 319 -22.63 14.14 3.06
N ALA A 320 -23.37 13.34 2.29
CA ALA A 320 -23.03 13.01 0.90
C ALA A 320 -23.00 14.21 -0.08
N LEU A 321 -22.24 14.06 -1.18
CA LEU A 321 -22.13 15.03 -2.28
C LEU A 321 -23.48 15.24 -2.99
N THR A 322 -23.89 16.49 -3.23
CA THR A 322 -25.09 16.80 -4.04
C THR A 322 -24.74 17.38 -5.40
N ALA A 323 -23.64 18.12 -5.51
CA ALA A 323 -23.09 18.65 -6.76
C ALA A 323 -21.58 18.82 -6.61
N TRP A 324 -20.82 18.51 -7.66
CA TRP A 324 -19.36 18.69 -7.68
C TRP A 324 -19.02 19.98 -8.42
N GLU A 325 -19.20 21.11 -7.73
CA GLU A 325 -18.99 22.46 -8.23
C GLU A 325 -18.45 23.36 -7.10
N GLU A 326 -17.91 24.52 -7.44
CA GLU A 326 -17.36 25.45 -6.44
C GLU A 326 -18.45 26.03 -5.53
N ARG A 327 -18.24 25.95 -4.22
CA ARG A 327 -19.02 26.69 -3.22
C ARG A 327 -18.65 28.16 -3.22
N THR A 328 -19.46 29.01 -3.85
CA THR A 328 -19.24 30.47 -3.90
C THR A 328 -19.29 31.14 -2.53
N ASP A 329 -19.90 30.51 -1.53
CA ASP A 329 -19.89 30.98 -0.14
C ASP A 329 -18.55 30.72 0.56
N VAL A 330 -17.75 29.76 0.07
CA VAL A 330 -16.45 29.38 0.62
C VAL A 330 -15.29 29.96 -0.21
N LEU A 331 -15.40 29.88 -1.53
CA LEU A 331 -14.44 30.40 -2.51
C LEU A 331 -15.15 31.39 -3.45
N PRO A 332 -15.43 32.63 -3.01
CA PRO A 332 -16.19 33.60 -3.80
C PRO A 332 -15.51 34.00 -5.12
N GLU A 333 -14.19 33.88 -5.19
CA GLU A 333 -13.39 34.15 -6.40
C GLU A 333 -13.10 32.86 -7.22
N GLY A 334 -13.51 31.69 -6.72
CA GLY A 334 -13.26 30.39 -7.33
C GLY A 334 -11.86 29.81 -7.13
N ILE A 335 -11.73 28.51 -7.42
CA ILE A 335 -10.50 27.70 -7.33
C ILE A 335 -9.41 28.24 -8.25
N ARG A 336 -9.75 28.76 -9.44
CA ARG A 336 -8.74 29.37 -10.33
C ARG A 336 -8.05 30.58 -9.70
N ALA A 337 -8.81 31.41 -8.98
CA ALA A 337 -8.24 32.56 -8.29
C ALA A 337 -7.38 32.11 -7.10
N LEU A 338 -7.84 31.11 -6.34
CA LEU A 338 -7.04 30.47 -5.28
C LEU A 338 -5.71 29.91 -5.84
N ARG A 339 -5.77 29.12 -6.92
CA ARG A 339 -4.59 28.55 -7.59
C ARG A 339 -3.62 29.64 -8.06
N THR A 340 -4.13 30.72 -8.63
CA THR A 340 -3.31 31.88 -9.04
C THR A 340 -2.60 32.50 -7.83
N ARG A 341 -3.31 32.70 -6.70
CA ARG A 341 -2.74 33.24 -5.46
C ARG A 341 -1.67 32.31 -4.87
N LEU A 342 -1.78 31.00 -5.08
CA LEU A 342 -0.81 29.99 -4.67
C LEU A 342 0.41 29.89 -5.60
N GLY A 343 0.45 30.66 -6.70
CA GLY A 343 1.54 30.59 -7.69
C GLY A 343 1.39 29.44 -8.69
N ASP A 344 0.16 29.06 -9.03
CA ASP A 344 -0.17 28.07 -10.04
C ASP A 344 0.31 26.62 -9.80
N PRO A 345 0.32 26.08 -8.56
CA PRO A 345 0.70 24.69 -8.34
C PRO A 345 -0.31 23.74 -9.01
N PRO A 346 0.11 22.50 -9.37
CA PRO A 346 -0.80 21.38 -9.53
C PRO A 346 -1.71 21.24 -8.30
N LEU A 347 -3.01 21.09 -8.57
CA LEU A 347 -3.98 20.80 -7.52
C LEU A 347 -4.26 19.30 -7.44
N VAL A 348 -4.57 18.86 -6.24
CA VAL A 348 -5.25 17.58 -5.98
C VAL A 348 -6.64 17.92 -5.47
N THR A 349 -7.68 17.27 -5.99
CA THR A 349 -9.05 17.52 -5.54
C THR A 349 -9.74 16.25 -5.15
N HIS A 350 -10.35 16.30 -3.96
CA HIS A 350 -11.16 15.24 -3.39
C HIS A 350 -12.57 15.20 -4.00
N ILE A 351 -13.12 13.99 -4.14
CA ILE A 351 -14.56 13.73 -4.29
C ILE A 351 -14.98 12.64 -3.31
N ARG A 352 -16.26 12.66 -2.91
CA ARG A 352 -16.87 11.60 -2.09
C ARG A 352 -18.09 10.96 -2.76
N HIS A 353 -18.66 9.97 -2.08
CA HIS A 353 -19.91 9.31 -2.49
C HIS A 353 -21.07 10.31 -2.70
N LEU A 354 -21.93 9.99 -3.67
CA LEU A 354 -23.04 10.83 -4.10
C LEU A 354 -24.29 10.59 -3.23
N SER A 355 -25.03 11.66 -2.94
CA SER A 355 -26.34 11.61 -2.28
C SER A 355 -27.41 11.09 -3.24
N ALA A 356 -28.37 10.33 -2.72
CA ALA A 356 -29.61 9.99 -3.42
C ALA A 356 -30.42 11.24 -3.85
N LYS A 357 -30.15 12.41 -3.26
CA LYS A 357 -30.79 13.69 -3.57
C LYS A 357 -30.01 14.53 -4.58
N ALA A 358 -28.90 14.03 -5.13
CA ALA A 358 -28.15 14.75 -6.15
C ALA A 358 -28.96 14.88 -7.44
N ASP A 359 -29.03 16.10 -7.99
CA ASP A 359 -29.85 16.42 -9.18
C ASP A 359 -29.40 15.68 -10.45
N ILE A 360 -28.18 15.15 -10.46
CA ILE A 360 -27.61 14.36 -11.56
C ILE A 360 -28.51 13.18 -11.99
N ALA A 361 -29.32 12.62 -11.08
CA ALA A 361 -30.27 11.55 -11.40
C ALA A 361 -31.32 11.97 -12.44
N ALA A 362 -31.58 13.28 -12.59
CA ALA A 362 -32.45 13.83 -13.61
C ALA A 362 -31.80 13.89 -15.01
N GLU A 363 -30.47 13.80 -15.07
CA GLU A 363 -29.69 13.97 -16.30
C GLU A 363 -29.07 12.67 -16.82
N LEU A 364 -28.62 11.79 -15.93
CA LEU A 364 -27.87 10.59 -16.25
C LEU A 364 -28.37 9.38 -15.45
N PRO A 365 -28.19 8.15 -15.97
CA PRO A 365 -28.49 6.94 -15.22
C PRO A 365 -27.66 6.86 -13.93
N VAL A 366 -28.35 6.69 -12.80
CA VAL A 366 -27.75 6.48 -11.48
C VAL A 366 -28.38 5.26 -10.82
N TYR A 367 -27.57 4.54 -10.05
CA TYR A 367 -28.07 3.57 -9.07
C TYR A 367 -28.30 4.31 -7.75
N VAL A 368 -29.39 3.99 -7.05
CA VAL A 368 -29.79 4.65 -5.79
C VAL A 368 -30.20 3.59 -4.79
N ASP A 369 -29.65 3.65 -3.59
CA ASP A 369 -30.00 2.80 -2.45
C ASP A 369 -29.96 3.61 -1.16
N GLY A 370 -31.10 3.71 -0.48
CA GLY A 370 -31.23 4.52 0.72
C GLY A 370 -30.84 5.98 0.46
N GLU A 371 -29.84 6.46 1.19
CA GLU A 371 -29.32 7.84 1.09
C GLU A 371 -28.18 7.98 0.06
N TYR A 372 -27.73 6.86 -0.53
CA TYR A 372 -26.57 6.82 -1.42
C TYR A 372 -26.98 6.70 -2.89
N ALA A 373 -26.17 7.28 -3.76
CA ALA A 373 -26.25 7.10 -5.20
C ALA A 373 -24.86 6.85 -5.81
N VAL A 374 -24.85 6.22 -6.99
CA VAL A 374 -23.64 6.06 -7.80
C VAL A 374 -23.99 6.23 -9.28
N PRO A 375 -23.20 6.99 -10.07
CA PRO A 375 -23.37 7.06 -11.52
C PRO A 375 -23.24 5.67 -12.17
N ALA A 376 -24.23 5.25 -12.95
CA ALA A 376 -24.19 3.95 -13.63
C ALA A 376 -23.29 3.95 -14.87
N THR A 377 -22.86 5.14 -15.32
CA THR A 377 -22.01 5.38 -16.48
C THR A 377 -20.88 6.36 -16.11
N PRO A 378 -19.76 6.36 -16.86
CA PRO A 378 -18.64 7.28 -16.59
C PRO A 378 -18.90 8.73 -17.06
N GLU A 379 -20.03 9.00 -17.72
CA GLU A 379 -20.31 10.28 -18.38
C GLU A 379 -20.26 11.49 -17.44
N ILE A 380 -20.60 11.32 -16.16
CA ILE A 380 -20.44 12.42 -15.20
C ILE A 380 -18.99 12.61 -14.76
N TYR A 381 -18.24 11.52 -14.59
CA TYR A 381 -16.82 11.62 -14.28
C TYR A 381 -16.08 12.32 -15.41
N GLU A 382 -16.47 12.13 -16.67
CA GLU A 382 -15.95 12.91 -17.79
C GLU A 382 -16.16 14.42 -17.58
N ARG A 383 -17.35 14.85 -17.13
CA ARG A 383 -17.64 16.27 -16.85
C ARG A 383 -16.85 16.80 -15.65
N TRP A 384 -16.78 16.04 -14.56
CA TRP A 384 -15.99 16.40 -13.38
C TRP A 384 -14.50 16.50 -13.73
N LEU A 385 -13.98 15.57 -14.54
CA LEU A 385 -12.59 15.59 -14.98
C LEU A 385 -12.32 16.71 -16.00
N ASP A 386 -13.27 17.10 -16.85
CA ASP A 386 -13.14 18.31 -17.67
C ASP A 386 -13.02 19.57 -16.80
N GLN A 387 -13.76 19.60 -15.70
CA GLN A 387 -13.69 20.66 -14.70
C GLN A 387 -12.37 20.61 -13.89
N CYS A 388 -11.82 19.43 -13.59
CA CYS A 388 -10.47 19.26 -13.04
C CYS A 388 -9.41 19.93 -13.94
N VAL A 389 -9.44 19.64 -15.25
CA VAL A 389 -8.54 20.28 -16.23
C VAL A 389 -8.72 21.80 -16.20
N ALA A 390 -9.96 22.26 -16.12
CA ALA A 390 -10.28 23.68 -16.05
C ALA A 390 -9.71 24.35 -14.79
N TRP A 391 -9.62 23.66 -13.65
CA TRP A 391 -9.06 24.15 -12.39
C TRP A 391 -7.54 24.01 -12.27
N GLY A 392 -6.89 23.23 -13.14
CA GLY A 392 -5.47 22.93 -13.04
C GLY A 392 -5.16 21.80 -12.05
N VAL A 393 -6.10 20.86 -11.92
CA VAL A 393 -5.93 19.63 -11.15
C VAL A 393 -5.10 18.63 -11.95
N GLU A 394 -4.10 18.04 -11.32
CA GLU A 394 -3.28 16.96 -11.89
C GLU A 394 -3.73 15.59 -11.37
N THR A 395 -4.15 15.52 -10.10
CA THR A 395 -4.60 14.28 -9.45
C THR A 395 -6.02 14.43 -8.91
N PHE A 396 -6.90 13.50 -9.28
CA PHE A 396 -8.24 13.40 -8.75
C PHE A 396 -8.30 12.29 -7.69
N GLU A 397 -8.58 12.67 -6.46
CA GLU A 397 -8.72 11.75 -5.33
C GLU A 397 -10.18 11.32 -5.22
N HIS A 398 -10.43 10.02 -5.40
CA HIS A 398 -11.73 9.43 -5.13
C HIS A 398 -11.73 8.81 -3.74
N ASP A 399 -12.35 9.50 -2.80
CA ASP A 399 -12.54 9.04 -1.43
C ASP A 399 -13.87 8.30 -1.29
N TRP A 400 -14.11 7.73 -0.11
CA TRP A 400 -15.35 7.06 0.26
C TRP A 400 -15.69 5.87 -0.65
N LEU A 401 -14.70 5.23 -1.28
CA LEU A 401 -14.92 4.10 -2.20
C LEU A 401 -15.67 2.95 -1.54
N VAL A 402 -15.43 2.70 -0.24
CA VAL A 402 -16.21 1.71 0.52
C VAL A 402 -17.70 2.06 0.59
N GLU A 403 -18.10 3.33 0.72
CA GLU A 403 -19.53 3.71 0.73
C GLU A 403 -20.12 3.75 -0.67
N VAL A 404 -19.32 4.08 -1.68
CA VAL A 404 -19.74 3.88 -3.08
C VAL A 404 -20.09 2.42 -3.31
N PHE A 405 -19.20 1.51 -2.90
CA PHE A 405 -19.36 0.09 -3.14
C PHE A 405 -20.45 -0.53 -2.26
N PHE A 406 -20.47 -0.30 -0.95
CA PHE A 406 -21.43 -0.92 -0.02
C PHE A 406 -22.73 -0.13 0.16
N GLY A 407 -22.70 1.19 0.01
CA GLY A 407 -23.88 2.04 0.09
C GLY A 407 -24.84 1.85 -1.08
N VAL A 408 -24.35 1.40 -2.25
CA VAL A 408 -25.19 1.22 -3.46
C VAL A 408 -25.12 -0.20 -4.03
N ARG A 409 -26.15 -0.99 -3.74
CA ARG A 409 -26.33 -2.38 -4.22
C ARG A 409 -26.37 -2.45 -5.73
N GLY A 410 -26.80 -1.39 -6.42
CA GLY A 410 -26.75 -1.32 -7.89
C GLY A 410 -25.37 -1.64 -8.49
N LEU A 411 -24.26 -1.42 -7.78
CA LEU A 411 -22.93 -1.85 -8.24
C LEU A 411 -22.63 -3.34 -8.04
N ARG A 412 -23.36 -4.01 -7.13
CA ARG A 412 -23.12 -5.38 -6.66
C ARG A 412 -24.13 -6.40 -7.19
N GLU A 413 -25.34 -5.96 -7.54
CA GLU A 413 -26.44 -6.86 -7.95
C GLU A 413 -26.21 -7.58 -9.29
N ARG A 414 -25.24 -7.14 -10.10
CA ARG A 414 -24.86 -7.80 -11.35
C ARG A 414 -23.35 -7.82 -11.57
N PRO A 415 -22.83 -8.93 -12.14
CA PRO A 415 -21.40 -9.09 -12.36
C PRO A 415 -20.73 -7.98 -13.16
N GLY A 416 -19.54 -7.60 -12.70
CA GLY A 416 -18.63 -6.67 -13.36
C GLY A 416 -19.12 -5.23 -13.45
N ARG A 417 -20.19 -4.83 -12.75
CA ARG A 417 -20.64 -3.42 -12.73
C ARG A 417 -19.60 -2.52 -12.05
N ALA A 418 -19.12 -2.88 -10.85
CA ALA A 418 -18.06 -2.16 -10.16
C ALA A 418 -16.78 -2.04 -11.00
N ARG A 419 -16.35 -3.15 -11.62
CA ARG A 419 -15.22 -3.17 -12.56
C ARG A 419 -15.41 -2.17 -13.72
N ARG A 420 -16.53 -2.25 -14.45
CA ARG A 420 -16.80 -1.35 -15.59
C ARG A 420 -16.88 0.11 -15.16
N TRP A 421 -17.36 0.38 -13.96
CA TRP A 421 -17.41 1.72 -13.38
C TRP A 421 -15.99 2.26 -13.16
N GLN A 422 -15.10 1.52 -12.50
CA GLN A 422 -13.70 1.94 -12.30
C GLN A 422 -12.92 2.07 -13.60
N GLU A 423 -13.05 1.10 -14.53
CA GLU A 423 -12.43 1.16 -15.86
C GLU A 423 -12.95 2.36 -16.69
N GLY A 424 -14.18 2.78 -16.46
CA GLY A 424 -14.77 3.97 -17.06
C GLY A 424 -14.11 5.26 -16.55
N ILE A 425 -13.94 5.39 -15.23
CA ILE A 425 -13.25 6.53 -14.60
C ILE A 425 -11.79 6.61 -15.07
N ASP A 426 -11.09 5.47 -15.04
CA ASP A 426 -9.70 5.37 -15.48
C ASP A 426 -9.51 5.80 -16.95
N ARG A 427 -10.39 5.35 -17.85
CA ARG A 427 -10.37 5.81 -19.25
C ARG A 427 -10.60 7.31 -19.35
N ALA A 428 -11.62 7.85 -18.66
CA ALA A 428 -11.94 9.28 -18.70
C ALA A 428 -10.77 10.14 -18.19
N ALA A 429 -10.07 9.68 -17.15
CA ALA A 429 -8.88 10.34 -16.60
C ALA A 429 -7.69 10.28 -17.57
N ARG A 430 -7.46 9.12 -18.22
CA ARG A 430 -6.39 8.94 -19.21
C ARG A 430 -6.55 9.90 -20.39
N GLU A 431 -7.76 10.05 -20.91
CA GLU A 431 -8.07 10.96 -22.03
C GLU A 431 -7.79 12.43 -21.70
N ARG A 432 -7.73 12.78 -20.41
CA ARG A 432 -7.51 14.14 -19.91
C ARG A 432 -6.12 14.35 -19.29
N GLY A 433 -5.30 13.30 -19.22
CA GLY A 433 -3.98 13.35 -18.58
C GLY A 433 -4.04 13.57 -17.07
N ILE A 434 -5.09 13.09 -16.40
CA ILE A 434 -5.27 13.19 -14.95
C ILE A 434 -4.87 11.88 -14.29
N THR A 435 -4.11 11.94 -13.20
CA THR A 435 -3.82 10.79 -12.33
C THR A 435 -4.89 10.65 -11.26
N LEU A 436 -4.96 9.48 -10.65
CA LEU A 436 -6.02 9.08 -9.75
C LEU A 436 -5.43 8.56 -8.43
N GLN A 437 -6.07 8.91 -7.32
CA GLN A 437 -5.75 8.40 -5.99
C GLN A 437 -6.97 7.78 -5.32
N TRP A 438 -6.88 6.53 -4.90
CA TRP A 438 -7.98 5.84 -4.20
C TRP A 438 -7.89 6.04 -2.70
N CYS A 439 -8.98 6.50 -2.10
CA CYS A 439 -9.13 6.65 -0.65
C CYS A 439 -10.36 5.86 -0.14
N MET A 440 -10.24 5.33 1.08
CA MET A 440 -11.15 4.35 1.69
C MET A 440 -11.45 3.13 0.79
N ALA A 441 -10.47 2.73 -0.04
CA ALA A 441 -10.59 1.59 -0.94
C ALA A 441 -10.58 0.25 -0.17
N THR A 442 -11.41 -0.69 -0.64
CA THR A 442 -11.41 -2.09 -0.19
C THR A 442 -10.32 -2.89 -0.91
N PRO A 443 -9.97 -4.11 -0.45
CA PRO A 443 -9.02 -4.96 -1.17
C PRO A 443 -9.47 -5.32 -2.60
N ALA A 444 -10.78 -5.33 -2.86
CA ALA A 444 -11.33 -5.48 -4.20
C ALA A 444 -10.95 -4.32 -5.11
N ASP A 445 -10.98 -3.09 -4.59
CA ASP A 445 -10.54 -1.89 -5.31
C ASP A 445 -9.03 -1.92 -5.57
N PHE A 446 -8.24 -2.36 -4.58
CA PHE A 446 -6.79 -2.53 -4.72
C PHE A 446 -6.48 -3.50 -5.86
N ALA A 447 -7.09 -4.69 -5.87
CA ALA A 447 -6.88 -5.68 -6.92
C ALA A 447 -7.40 -5.21 -8.29
N GLN A 448 -8.54 -4.53 -8.33
CA GLN A 448 -9.12 -4.00 -9.57
C GLN A 448 -8.22 -2.94 -10.23
N THR A 449 -7.37 -2.24 -9.45
CA THR A 449 -6.35 -1.35 -10.01
C THR A 449 -5.46 -2.05 -11.02
N THR A 450 -5.29 -3.38 -10.98
CA THR A 450 -4.45 -4.13 -11.94
C THR A 450 -4.85 -3.92 -13.39
N THR A 451 -6.04 -3.39 -13.68
CA THR A 451 -6.50 -3.02 -15.03
C THR A 451 -6.53 -1.50 -15.28
N LEU A 452 -6.22 -0.70 -14.26
CA LEU A 452 -6.28 0.76 -14.25
C LEU A 452 -4.86 1.32 -14.37
N THR A 453 -4.65 2.27 -15.28
CA THR A 453 -3.32 2.87 -15.52
C THR A 453 -3.17 4.25 -14.93
N GLN A 454 -4.26 4.90 -14.52
CA GLN A 454 -4.23 6.25 -13.97
C GLN A 454 -4.14 6.26 -12.44
N VAL A 455 -4.37 5.14 -11.77
CA VAL A 455 -4.24 5.05 -10.30
C VAL A 455 -2.77 4.98 -9.92
N THR A 456 -2.24 6.09 -9.42
CA THR A 456 -0.82 6.24 -9.07
C THR A 456 -0.58 6.02 -7.58
N SER A 457 -1.55 6.33 -6.73
CA SER A 457 -1.43 6.18 -5.28
C SER A 457 -2.72 5.71 -4.61
N VAL A 458 -2.59 5.15 -3.40
CA VAL A 458 -3.72 4.66 -2.59
C VAL A 458 -3.50 4.98 -1.12
N ARG A 459 -4.54 5.39 -0.39
CA ARG A 459 -4.49 5.48 1.08
C ARG A 459 -4.55 4.09 1.69
N THR A 460 -3.69 3.81 2.67
CA THR A 460 -3.55 2.46 3.27
C THR A 460 -3.76 2.42 4.78
N CYS A 461 -4.15 3.53 5.40
CA CYS A 461 -4.63 3.59 6.78
C CYS A 461 -5.63 4.75 6.97
N GLY A 462 -6.27 4.78 8.14
CA GLY A 462 -7.19 5.84 8.56
C GLY A 462 -6.53 7.20 8.80
N ASP A 463 -7.38 8.20 9.03
CA ASP A 463 -6.97 9.60 9.14
C ASP A 463 -6.12 9.87 10.39
N HIS A 464 -5.18 10.79 10.27
CA HIS A 464 -4.36 11.27 11.39
C HIS A 464 -5.25 11.85 12.50
N GLY A 465 -5.03 11.36 13.73
CA GLY A 465 -5.75 11.84 14.92
C GLY A 465 -7.22 11.43 15.00
N TYR A 466 -7.67 10.47 14.18
CA TYR A 466 -9.07 10.04 14.13
C TYR A 466 -9.24 8.55 14.46
N ILE A 467 -10.11 8.24 15.43
CA ILE A 467 -10.53 6.89 15.90
C ILE A 467 -9.43 6.00 16.49
N ALA A 468 -8.25 5.94 15.88
CA ALA A 468 -7.12 5.09 16.27
C ALA A 468 -5.96 5.94 16.84
N THR A 469 -5.10 5.32 17.66
CA THR A 469 -3.86 5.97 18.09
C THR A 469 -2.84 6.02 16.95
N ALA A 470 -1.81 6.87 17.06
CA ALA A 470 -0.76 6.97 16.04
C ALA A 470 -0.09 5.59 15.83
N GLY A 471 0.27 4.91 16.92
CA GLY A 471 0.83 3.56 16.86
C GLY A 471 -0.03 2.56 16.08
N GLN A 472 -1.34 2.56 16.30
CA GLN A 472 -2.26 1.67 15.59
C GLN A 472 -2.32 2.00 14.09
N LEU A 473 -2.31 3.29 13.73
CA LEU A 473 -2.22 3.72 12.33
C LEU A 473 -0.92 3.28 11.67
N TRP A 474 0.23 3.29 12.38
CA TRP A 474 1.51 2.82 11.84
C TRP A 474 1.48 1.33 11.50
N ALA A 475 0.92 0.49 12.39
CA ALA A 475 0.77 -0.93 12.14
C ALA A 475 -0.23 -1.24 11.02
N TRP A 476 -1.35 -0.52 10.96
CA TRP A 476 -2.30 -0.60 9.85
C TRP A 476 -1.60 -0.25 8.53
N PHE A 477 -0.94 0.90 8.48
CA PHE A 477 -0.21 1.40 7.32
C PHE A 477 0.81 0.38 6.81
N ALA A 478 1.74 -0.05 7.65
CA ALA A 478 2.79 -1.00 7.26
C ALA A 478 2.23 -2.35 6.79
N THR A 479 1.17 -2.85 7.42
CA THR A 479 0.58 -4.14 7.06
C THR A 479 -0.20 -4.05 5.75
N THR A 480 -1.01 -3.00 5.54
CA THR A 480 -1.72 -2.79 4.26
C THR A 480 -0.77 -2.44 3.12
N ASN A 481 0.38 -1.80 3.41
CA ASN A 481 1.41 -1.57 2.40
C ASN A 481 1.98 -2.86 1.84
N ALA A 482 1.93 -3.98 2.59
CA ALA A 482 2.30 -5.28 2.04
C ALA A 482 1.42 -5.65 0.83
N LEU A 483 0.11 -5.43 0.93
CA LEU A 483 -0.84 -5.65 -0.16
C LEU A 483 -0.59 -4.64 -1.30
N ALA A 484 -0.53 -3.35 -1.00
CA ALA A 484 -0.33 -2.30 -2.01
C ALA A 484 0.98 -2.47 -2.80
N ARG A 485 2.08 -2.81 -2.10
CA ARG A 485 3.41 -3.07 -2.69
C ARG A 485 3.37 -4.20 -3.71
N SER A 486 2.70 -5.30 -3.40
CA SER A 486 2.59 -6.45 -4.31
C SER A 486 1.87 -6.11 -5.63
N LEU A 487 1.05 -5.06 -5.62
CA LEU A 487 0.30 -4.59 -6.79
C LEU A 487 0.98 -3.42 -7.52
N GLY A 488 2.18 -3.02 -7.07
CA GLY A 488 2.94 -1.90 -7.63
C GLY A 488 2.28 -0.53 -7.38
N LEU A 489 1.50 -0.40 -6.32
CA LEU A 489 0.83 0.85 -5.93
C LEU A 489 1.71 1.63 -4.95
N MET A 490 1.58 2.96 -4.95
CA MET A 490 2.30 3.85 -4.03
C MET A 490 1.40 4.23 -2.83
N PRO A 491 1.67 3.73 -1.61
CA PRO A 491 0.86 4.05 -0.44
C PRO A 491 0.96 5.50 0.01
N PHE A 492 -0.16 6.05 0.47
CA PHE A 492 -0.22 7.31 1.20
C PHE A 492 -0.58 7.04 2.66
N LYS A 493 0.26 7.51 3.59
CA LYS A 493 0.07 7.37 5.05
C LYS A 493 -1.07 8.21 5.60
N ASP A 494 -1.55 9.18 4.82
CA ASP A 494 -2.31 10.35 5.25
C ASP A 494 -1.41 11.55 5.61
N VAL A 495 -2.03 12.71 5.77
CA VAL A 495 -1.37 13.92 6.23
C VAL A 495 -0.61 13.69 7.54
N PHE A 496 0.54 14.33 7.71
CA PHE A 496 1.24 14.37 8.99
C PHE A 496 1.31 15.79 9.56
N ARG A 497 1.43 15.83 10.88
CA ARG A 497 1.51 17.06 11.68
C ARG A 497 2.82 17.06 12.48
N ALA A 498 3.59 18.13 12.37
CA ALA A 498 4.79 18.36 13.15
C ALA A 498 4.53 19.19 14.42
N ASP A 499 3.37 19.86 14.52
CA ASP A 499 3.01 20.64 15.69
C ASP A 499 2.90 19.75 16.94
N PRO A 500 3.76 19.90 17.96
CA PRO A 500 3.73 19.06 19.15
C PRO A 500 2.45 19.25 19.99
N GLU A 501 1.71 20.35 19.82
CA GLU A 501 0.40 20.54 20.47
C GLU A 501 -0.69 19.65 19.86
N VAL A 502 -0.50 19.17 18.62
CA VAL A 502 -1.44 18.31 17.89
C VAL A 502 -0.94 16.88 17.82
N ALA A 503 0.31 16.68 17.41
CA ALA A 503 0.90 15.38 17.17
C ALA A 503 1.63 14.78 18.38
N GLY A 504 1.87 15.57 19.44
CA GLY A 504 2.78 15.16 20.51
C GLY A 504 4.17 14.87 19.95
N ASP A 505 4.75 13.73 20.34
CA ASP A 505 6.07 13.28 19.87
C ASP A 505 6.01 12.48 18.55
N ASN A 506 4.83 12.38 17.92
CA ASN A 506 4.60 11.50 16.77
C ASN A 506 4.89 12.15 15.40
N GLY A 507 5.21 13.45 15.33
CA GLY A 507 5.44 14.13 14.06
C GLY A 507 6.64 13.57 13.27
N GLU A 508 7.73 13.24 13.95
CA GLU A 508 8.93 12.67 13.32
C GLU A 508 8.72 11.25 12.74
N PRO A 509 8.16 10.27 13.48
CA PRO A 509 7.89 8.95 12.91
C PRO A 509 6.86 8.98 11.77
N GLU A 510 5.88 9.89 11.81
CA GLU A 510 4.93 10.03 10.69
C GLU A 510 5.57 10.62 9.42
N ALA A 511 6.46 11.60 9.57
CA ALA A 511 7.24 12.13 8.44
C ALA A 511 8.19 11.06 7.86
N LEU A 512 8.81 10.25 8.72
CA LEU A 512 9.63 9.11 8.33
C LEU A 512 8.82 8.08 7.53
N LEU A 513 7.68 7.62 8.05
CA LEU A 513 6.79 6.68 7.35
C LEU A 513 6.30 7.25 6.02
N SER A 514 5.98 8.54 5.97
CA SER A 514 5.59 9.22 4.74
C SER A 514 6.70 9.19 3.69
N ALA A 515 7.96 9.46 4.07
CA ALA A 515 9.09 9.40 3.14
C ALA A 515 9.41 7.97 2.66
N LEU A 516 9.29 6.97 3.54
CA LEU A 516 9.52 5.56 3.22
C LEU A 516 8.36 4.91 2.45
N SER A 517 7.22 5.60 2.35
CA SER A 517 6.03 5.09 1.66
C SER A 517 6.15 5.03 0.14
N THR A 518 7.13 5.71 -0.47
CA THR A 518 7.21 5.98 -1.92
C THR A 518 6.02 6.75 -2.53
N GLY A 519 4.94 7.00 -1.79
CA GLY A 519 3.77 7.75 -2.24
C GLY A 519 3.82 9.23 -1.86
N PRO A 520 2.65 9.86 -1.72
CA PRO A 520 2.54 11.26 -1.34
C PRO A 520 3.13 11.56 0.04
N VAL A 521 3.72 12.75 0.16
CA VAL A 521 4.15 13.33 1.45
C VAL A 521 3.32 14.60 1.66
N GLY A 522 2.29 14.47 2.49
CA GLY A 522 1.31 15.51 2.77
C GLY A 522 1.53 16.19 4.11
N LEU A 523 1.73 17.51 4.09
CA LEU A 523 1.87 18.35 5.28
C LEU A 523 0.53 19.02 5.58
N GLY A 524 0.12 19.02 6.86
CA GLY A 524 -1.17 19.56 7.29
C GLY A 524 -1.10 20.66 8.33
N ASP A 525 0.10 21.19 8.61
CA ASP A 525 0.28 22.14 9.72
C ASP A 525 -0.37 23.50 9.52
N ARG A 526 -0.75 24.09 10.66
CA ARG A 526 -1.22 25.47 10.74
C ARG A 526 -0.05 26.41 10.42
N VAL A 527 -0.33 27.61 9.91
CA VAL A 527 0.64 28.69 9.70
C VAL A 527 1.56 28.84 10.93
N GLY A 528 2.87 28.81 10.68
CA GLY A 528 3.92 29.00 11.69
C GLY A 528 4.13 27.83 12.66
N ARG A 529 3.50 26.66 12.41
CA ARG A 529 3.57 25.50 13.31
C ARG A 529 4.34 24.30 12.76
N MET A 530 4.57 24.24 11.44
CA MET A 530 5.40 23.20 10.84
C MET A 530 6.85 23.35 11.29
N ASP A 531 7.53 22.23 11.55
CA ASP A 531 9.00 22.18 11.67
C ASP A 531 9.64 22.11 10.27
N PRO A 532 10.30 23.17 9.78
CA PRO A 532 10.91 23.17 8.45
C PRO A 532 12.04 22.16 8.32
N GLU A 533 12.80 21.90 9.37
CA GLU A 533 13.90 20.93 9.32
C GLU A 533 13.33 19.53 9.12
N LEU A 534 12.28 19.17 9.85
CA LEU A 534 11.58 17.91 9.68
C LEU A 534 11.01 17.75 8.26
N ALA A 535 10.35 18.78 7.72
CA ALA A 535 9.86 18.77 6.33
C ALA A 535 11.00 18.49 5.34
N MET A 536 12.13 19.17 5.53
CA MET A 536 13.30 19.06 4.66
C MET A 536 14.03 17.72 4.77
N ARG A 537 13.74 16.85 5.74
CA ARG A 537 14.26 15.47 5.76
C ARG A 537 13.64 14.56 4.70
N THR A 538 12.49 14.96 4.14
CA THR A 538 11.75 14.18 3.13
C THR A 538 12.18 14.50 1.68
N CYS A 539 12.86 15.63 1.45
CA CYS A 539 13.13 16.14 0.11
C CYS A 539 14.50 16.84 -0.01
N ARG A 540 14.88 17.12 -1.25
CA ARG A 540 16.01 17.99 -1.61
C ARG A 540 15.64 19.47 -1.49
N ALA A 541 16.64 20.34 -1.61
CA ALA A 541 16.43 21.79 -1.60
C ALA A 541 15.49 22.32 -2.71
N ASP A 542 15.34 21.59 -3.83
CA ASP A 542 14.41 21.91 -4.92
C ASP A 542 13.05 21.21 -4.84
N GLY A 543 12.77 20.56 -3.70
CA GLY A 543 11.49 19.91 -3.42
C GLY A 543 11.28 18.57 -4.13
N LEU A 544 12.30 18.01 -4.79
CA LEU A 544 12.22 16.61 -5.20
C LEU A 544 12.28 15.72 -3.96
N LEU A 545 11.25 14.90 -3.76
CA LEU A 545 11.22 13.91 -2.68
C LEU A 545 12.40 12.93 -2.80
N ILE A 546 12.86 12.42 -1.67
CA ILE A 546 13.88 11.37 -1.61
C ILE A 546 13.19 10.12 -1.05
N LYS A 547 13.16 9.06 -1.85
CA LYS A 547 12.31 7.88 -1.64
C LYS A 547 13.10 6.60 -1.81
N PRO A 548 12.72 5.50 -1.12
CA PRO A 548 13.24 4.19 -1.46
C PRO A 548 12.72 3.72 -2.82
N ASP A 549 13.24 2.61 -3.33
CA ASP A 549 12.77 2.03 -4.60
C ASP A 549 11.44 1.29 -4.44
N VAL A 550 11.18 0.78 -3.24
CA VAL A 550 9.94 0.08 -2.87
C VAL A 550 9.34 0.69 -1.59
N PRO A 551 8.01 0.71 -1.44
CA PRO A 551 7.35 1.21 -0.24
C PRO A 551 7.66 0.36 1.00
N ILE A 552 7.72 1.02 2.15
CA ILE A 552 7.81 0.34 3.45
C ILE A 552 6.60 -0.55 3.71
N ALA A 553 6.86 -1.80 4.07
CA ALA A 553 5.84 -2.79 4.40
C ALA A 553 6.26 -3.61 5.63
N ALA A 554 5.27 -4.09 6.39
CA ALA A 554 5.50 -4.99 7.51
C ALA A 554 6.16 -6.30 7.03
N VAL A 555 7.10 -6.83 7.81
CA VAL A 555 7.66 -8.17 7.57
C VAL A 555 6.64 -9.26 7.92
N ASP A 556 6.90 -10.49 7.48
CA ASP A 556 6.00 -11.64 7.66
C ASP A 556 5.51 -11.82 9.10
N THR A 557 6.42 -11.75 10.07
CA THR A 557 6.11 -11.93 11.50
C THR A 557 5.18 -10.83 12.01
N SER A 558 5.40 -9.57 11.62
CA SER A 558 4.54 -8.45 12.02
C SER A 558 3.18 -8.47 11.32
N MET A 559 3.07 -8.98 10.09
CA MET A 559 1.78 -9.09 9.40
C MET A 559 0.80 -10.00 10.16
N VAL A 560 1.29 -11.12 10.69
CA VAL A 560 0.46 -12.09 11.43
C VAL A 560 0.46 -11.87 12.94
N GLY A 561 1.35 -11.00 13.46
CA GLY A 561 1.45 -10.63 14.88
C GLY A 561 0.42 -9.63 15.37
N ALA A 562 -0.19 -8.87 14.47
CA ALA A 562 -1.14 -7.80 14.79
C ALA A 562 -0.63 -6.82 15.86
N PRO A 563 0.52 -6.16 15.64
CA PRO A 563 1.13 -5.25 16.63
C PRO A 563 0.26 -4.03 17.00
N ALA A 564 -0.80 -3.72 16.23
CA ALA A 564 -1.83 -2.74 16.60
C ALA A 564 -2.70 -3.17 17.80
N PHE A 565 -2.78 -4.48 18.07
CA PHE A 565 -3.70 -5.07 19.06
C PHE A 565 -3.00 -5.99 20.07
N ALA A 566 -1.86 -6.57 19.70
CA ALA A 566 -0.98 -7.34 20.60
C ALA A 566 0.24 -6.51 21.01
N PRO A 567 0.80 -6.69 22.22
CA PRO A 567 2.03 -6.05 22.66
C PRO A 567 3.26 -6.70 22.00
N GLU A 568 3.28 -6.71 20.67
CA GLU A 568 4.36 -7.24 19.83
C GLU A 568 5.02 -6.08 19.06
N LEU A 569 6.31 -6.23 18.75
CA LEU A 569 7.06 -5.23 17.99
C LEU A 569 6.55 -5.20 16.54
N LEU A 570 6.19 -4.01 16.04
CA LEU A 570 6.04 -3.81 14.60
C LEU A 570 7.43 -3.68 13.98
N VAL A 571 7.75 -4.55 13.03
CA VAL A 571 8.95 -4.47 12.19
C VAL A 571 8.50 -4.27 10.74
N ALA A 572 9.06 -3.27 10.08
CA ALA A 572 8.78 -2.95 8.69
C ALA A 572 10.07 -2.63 7.92
N GLU A 573 10.06 -2.92 6.62
CA GLU A 573 11.24 -2.81 5.75
C GLU A 573 10.93 -2.15 4.41
N CYS A 574 11.92 -1.45 3.86
CA CYS A 574 12.04 -1.12 2.44
C CYS A 574 13.52 -1.04 2.04
N TYR A 575 13.80 -0.80 0.76
CA TYR A 575 15.18 -0.71 0.27
C TYR A 575 15.39 0.27 -0.89
N SER A 576 16.65 0.64 -1.13
CA SER A 576 17.12 1.27 -2.37
C SER A 576 18.23 0.41 -2.98
N ASP A 577 18.13 0.14 -4.27
CA ASP A 577 19.11 -0.61 -5.04
C ASP A 577 20.07 0.33 -5.78
N HIS A 578 21.36 0.03 -5.64
CA HIS A 578 22.42 0.65 -6.40
C HIS A 578 23.29 -0.42 -7.03
N ARG A 579 24.17 -0.03 -7.95
CA ARG A 579 25.13 -0.98 -8.55
C ARG A 579 26.11 -1.56 -7.52
N ALA A 580 26.37 -0.84 -6.43
CA ALA A 580 27.21 -1.29 -5.33
C ALA A 580 26.49 -2.22 -4.33
N GLY A 581 25.17 -2.41 -4.46
CA GLY A 581 24.39 -3.31 -3.60
C GLY A 581 23.07 -2.70 -3.15
N ARG A 582 22.46 -3.33 -2.16
CA ARG A 582 21.17 -2.93 -1.59
C ARG A 582 21.35 -2.22 -0.26
N TRP A 583 20.71 -1.06 -0.12
CA TRP A 583 20.55 -0.35 1.14
C TRP A 583 19.20 -0.70 1.73
N SER A 584 19.20 -1.33 2.89
CA SER A 584 17.97 -1.74 3.57
C SER A 584 17.63 -0.77 4.69
N TYR A 585 16.35 -0.43 4.80
CA TYR A 585 15.79 0.46 5.81
C TYR A 585 14.87 -0.37 6.69
N ALA A 586 15.18 -0.48 7.98
CA ALA A 586 14.39 -1.25 8.93
C ALA A 586 13.87 -0.36 10.06
N LEU A 587 12.57 -0.45 10.33
CA LEU A 587 11.87 0.32 11.36
C LEU A 587 11.27 -0.64 12.38
N GLY A 588 11.54 -0.41 13.67
CA GLY A 588 10.89 -1.05 14.80
C GLY A 588 9.98 -0.05 15.51
N MET A 589 8.72 -0.39 15.80
CA MET A 589 7.79 0.52 16.49
C MET A 589 6.92 -0.19 17.52
N HIS A 590 6.59 0.51 18.60
CA HIS A 590 5.53 0.11 19.52
C HIS A 590 4.18 0.65 19.04
N ALA A 591 3.43 -0.19 18.33
CA ALA A 591 2.13 0.17 17.73
C ALA A 591 0.91 -0.08 18.63
N ASN A 592 1.05 -0.91 19.67
CA ASN A 592 -0.01 -1.23 20.61
C ASN A 592 -0.40 0.01 21.45
N PRO A 593 -1.69 0.22 21.76
CA PRO A 593 -2.13 1.36 22.58
C PRO A 593 -1.81 1.20 24.08
N GLY A 594 -1.38 0.01 24.51
CA GLY A 594 -0.97 -0.30 25.87
C GLY A 594 0.22 0.54 26.35
N THR A 595 0.40 0.60 27.67
CA THR A 595 1.45 1.43 28.30
C THR A 595 2.70 0.66 28.67
N ASP A 596 2.65 -0.68 28.62
CA ASP A 596 3.79 -1.53 28.95
C ASP A 596 4.78 -1.53 27.79
N ASP A 597 6.07 -1.46 28.10
CA ASP A 597 7.10 -1.51 27.06
C ASP A 597 7.01 -2.79 26.22
N VAL A 598 7.18 -2.65 24.91
CA VAL A 598 7.30 -3.79 23.99
C VAL A 598 8.77 -4.12 23.81
N THR A 599 9.12 -5.39 24.06
CA THR A 599 10.47 -5.90 23.82
C THR A 599 10.45 -6.92 22.70
N GLY A 600 11.38 -6.80 21.77
CA GLY A 600 11.53 -7.69 20.63
C GLY A 600 12.90 -7.49 19.98
N GLU A 601 13.03 -7.93 18.74
CA GLU A 601 14.27 -7.75 17.98
C GLU A 601 13.97 -7.61 16.49
N ILE A 602 14.83 -6.86 15.79
CA ILE A 602 14.89 -6.89 14.33
C ILE A 602 15.92 -7.95 13.95
N VAL A 603 15.49 -9.01 13.29
CA VAL A 603 16.37 -10.05 12.74
C VAL A 603 16.64 -9.74 11.28
N LEU A 604 17.91 -9.52 10.94
CA LEU A 604 18.31 -9.06 9.61
C LEU A 604 17.92 -10.05 8.50
N ALA A 605 18.04 -11.35 8.77
CA ALA A 605 17.62 -12.43 7.89
C ALA A 605 16.10 -12.50 7.66
N GLU A 606 15.28 -11.89 8.54
CA GLU A 606 13.81 -11.90 8.45
C GLU A 606 13.24 -10.64 7.76
N LEU A 607 14.10 -9.76 7.23
CA LEU A 607 13.68 -8.55 6.49
C LEU A 607 13.19 -8.86 5.07
N GLY A 608 12.80 -10.11 4.79
CA GLY A 608 12.34 -10.57 3.48
C GLY A 608 13.34 -10.22 2.38
N VAL A 609 12.86 -9.53 1.33
CA VAL A 609 13.68 -9.13 0.20
C VAL A 609 14.76 -8.09 0.60
N SER A 610 14.57 -7.35 1.69
CA SER A 610 15.59 -6.43 2.22
C SER A 610 16.67 -7.11 3.06
N ALA A 611 16.58 -8.41 3.32
CA ALA A 611 17.61 -9.10 4.09
C ALA A 611 18.98 -8.94 3.39
N PRO A 612 20.02 -8.48 4.10
CA PRO A 612 21.35 -8.35 3.51
C PRO A 612 21.94 -9.73 3.20
N THR A 613 22.70 -9.81 2.10
CA THR A 613 23.35 -11.07 1.67
C THR A 613 24.80 -11.19 2.14
N GLY A 614 25.32 -10.18 2.85
CA GLY A 614 26.69 -10.10 3.33
C GLY A 614 26.80 -9.12 4.50
N ASP A 615 28.03 -8.82 4.91
CA ASP A 615 28.26 -7.88 6.01
C ASP A 615 27.79 -6.46 5.65
N VAL A 616 27.19 -5.78 6.62
CA VAL A 616 26.64 -4.44 6.48
C VAL A 616 27.16 -3.52 7.59
N ALA A 617 27.30 -2.24 7.27
CA ALA A 617 27.39 -1.17 8.26
C ALA A 617 25.97 -0.73 8.61
N ILE A 618 25.54 -1.03 9.84
CA ILE A 618 24.24 -0.66 10.39
C ILE A 618 24.39 0.71 11.06
N TRP A 619 23.76 1.72 10.47
CA TRP A 619 23.60 3.05 11.04
C TRP A 619 22.31 3.10 11.87
N ASP A 620 22.44 3.28 13.19
CA ASP A 620 21.32 3.67 14.03
C ASP A 620 21.07 5.16 13.82
N TRP A 621 19.96 5.47 13.17
CA TRP A 621 19.66 6.82 12.73
C TRP A 621 19.41 7.77 13.91
N ARG A 622 18.88 7.26 15.03
CA ARG A 622 18.57 8.08 16.20
C ARG A 622 19.82 8.37 17.05
N SER A 623 20.69 7.39 17.24
CA SER A 623 21.92 7.58 18.02
C SER A 623 23.10 8.15 17.21
N GLY A 624 23.05 8.05 15.89
CA GLY A 624 24.12 8.46 15.00
C GLY A 624 25.37 7.58 15.12
N THR A 625 25.17 6.28 15.39
CA THR A 625 26.26 5.31 15.59
C THR A 625 26.25 4.25 14.50
N VAL A 626 27.44 3.67 14.23
CA VAL A 626 27.61 2.55 13.30
C VAL A 626 27.99 1.28 14.04
N THR A 627 27.37 0.16 13.67
CA THR A 627 27.82 -1.18 14.03
C THR A 627 27.99 -2.02 12.75
N VAL A 628 29.07 -2.80 12.66
CA VAL A 628 29.23 -3.78 11.58
C VAL A 628 28.66 -5.11 12.01
N ALA A 629 27.87 -5.72 11.12
CA ALA A 629 27.15 -6.94 11.41
C ALA A 629 26.96 -7.79 10.15
N GLY A 630 26.93 -9.11 10.34
CA GLY A 630 26.59 -10.06 9.29
C GLY A 630 25.07 -10.23 9.12
N PRO A 631 24.63 -11.01 8.12
CA PRO A 631 23.23 -11.14 7.73
C PRO A 631 22.34 -11.81 8.79
N GLU A 632 22.92 -12.56 9.73
CA GLU A 632 22.22 -13.23 10.83
C GLU A 632 22.09 -12.36 12.09
N ALA A 633 22.51 -11.10 12.03
CA ALA A 633 22.49 -10.24 13.20
C ALA A 633 21.08 -9.94 13.70
N ARG A 634 20.98 -9.76 15.01
CA ARG A 634 19.74 -9.48 15.73
C ARG A 634 19.92 -8.18 16.50
N LEU A 635 18.99 -7.25 16.33
CA LEU A 635 18.99 -5.95 16.97
C LEU A 635 17.92 -5.94 18.06
N PRO A 636 18.26 -6.17 19.34
CA PRO A 636 17.28 -6.17 20.41
C PRO A 636 16.76 -4.75 20.67
N LEU A 637 15.45 -4.64 20.88
CA LEU A 637 14.75 -3.38 21.12
C LEU A 637 13.81 -3.50 22.31
N THR A 638 13.74 -2.43 23.11
CA THR A 638 12.69 -2.21 24.11
C THR A 638 12.15 -0.82 23.87
N LEU A 639 10.88 -0.72 23.51
CA LEU A 639 10.23 0.52 23.08
C LEU A 639 9.07 0.86 24.03
N ALA A 640 9.09 2.08 24.55
CA ALA A 640 7.95 2.66 25.26
C ALA A 640 6.78 2.86 24.29
N LYS A 641 5.59 3.14 24.83
CA LYS A 641 4.40 3.42 24.01
C LYS A 641 4.69 4.46 22.93
N GLU A 642 4.35 4.13 21.68
CA GLU A 642 4.55 4.99 20.50
C GLU A 642 6.02 5.41 20.26
N ASP A 643 6.98 4.69 20.85
CA ASP A 643 8.40 4.85 20.55
C ASP A 643 8.82 3.98 19.35
N TRP A 644 9.96 4.31 18.75
CA TRP A 644 10.42 3.73 17.50
C TRP A 644 11.97 3.74 17.37
N ALA A 645 12.49 2.81 16.59
CA ALA A 645 13.91 2.69 16.24
C ALA A 645 14.07 2.54 14.72
N TYR A 646 15.07 3.20 14.15
CA TYR A 646 15.28 3.24 12.70
C TYR A 646 16.75 2.95 12.35
N PHE A 647 16.94 1.94 11.50
CA PHE A 647 18.26 1.48 11.09
C PHE A 647 18.42 1.51 9.57
N VAL A 648 19.57 1.99 9.12
CA VAL A 648 20.00 1.93 7.71
C VAL A 648 21.14 0.91 7.61
N MET A 649 20.98 -0.07 6.72
CA MET A 649 21.97 -1.11 6.49
C MET A 649 22.65 -0.83 5.15
N ALA A 650 23.89 -0.35 5.19
CA ALA A 650 24.69 -0.11 4.00
C ALA A 650 25.59 -1.32 3.72
N PRO A 651 25.64 -1.83 2.48
CA PRO A 651 26.49 -2.97 2.13
C PRO A 651 27.96 -2.59 2.31
N ILE A 652 28.73 -3.48 2.95
CA ILE A 652 30.18 -3.36 2.97
C ILE A 652 30.72 -3.88 1.64
N SER A 653 31.64 -3.12 1.05
CA SER A 653 32.37 -3.46 -0.18
C SER A 653 33.01 -4.84 -0.10
N ALA A 654 33.22 -5.47 -1.25
CA ALA A 654 33.67 -6.86 -1.34
C ALA A 654 35.04 -7.12 -0.68
N ASP A 655 35.88 -6.09 -0.51
CA ASP A 655 37.16 -6.20 0.20
C ASP A 655 37.02 -6.06 1.72
N GLY A 656 35.83 -5.72 2.23
CA GLY A 656 35.51 -5.66 3.64
C GLY A 656 35.84 -4.32 4.32
N HIS A 657 36.25 -3.29 3.57
CA HIS A 657 36.91 -2.12 4.15
C HIS A 657 36.11 -0.82 4.11
N LEU A 658 35.06 -0.74 3.30
CA LEU A 658 34.32 0.49 3.03
C LEU A 658 32.80 0.26 2.91
N ALA A 659 32.00 1.14 3.50
CA ALA A 659 30.56 1.28 3.26
C ALA A 659 30.18 2.76 3.13
N VAL A 660 29.19 3.05 2.29
CA VAL A 660 28.58 4.38 2.16
C VAL A 660 27.19 4.33 2.79
N ILE A 661 26.95 5.06 3.87
CA ILE A 661 25.63 5.12 4.52
C ILE A 661 24.72 6.11 3.77
N GLY A 662 25.30 7.18 3.24
CA GLY A 662 24.64 8.18 2.40
C GLY A 662 24.44 9.52 3.10
N ASP A 663 23.41 10.27 2.71
CA ASP A 663 23.04 11.53 3.33
C ASP A 663 22.16 11.29 4.55
N VAL A 664 22.79 11.19 5.73
CA VAL A 664 22.11 10.93 7.01
C VAL A 664 21.26 12.10 7.50
N SER A 665 21.30 13.27 6.84
CA SER A 665 20.36 14.37 7.12
C SER A 665 18.96 14.12 6.55
N LYS A 666 18.80 13.08 5.74
CA LYS A 666 17.54 12.67 5.12
C LYS A 666 17.06 11.35 5.73
N PHE A 667 15.77 11.10 5.64
CA PHE A 667 15.21 9.82 6.09
C PHE A 667 15.69 8.67 5.20
N VAL A 668 15.61 8.85 3.88
CA VAL A 668 16.07 7.87 2.90
C VAL A 668 17.51 8.22 2.50
N THR A 669 18.47 7.76 3.28
CA THR A 669 19.88 8.21 3.18
C THR A 669 20.53 7.88 1.84
N ALA A 670 20.04 6.84 1.17
CA ALA A 670 20.55 6.33 -0.10
C ALA A 670 19.47 6.26 -1.18
N GLY A 671 18.46 7.14 -1.12
CA GLY A 671 17.46 7.24 -2.18
C GLY A 671 18.09 7.75 -3.49
N ASP A 672 17.68 7.19 -4.61
CA ASP A 672 18.27 7.43 -5.93
C ASP A 672 18.16 8.88 -6.42
N ALA A 673 17.15 9.63 -5.96
CA ALA A 673 17.02 11.06 -6.20
C ALA A 673 18.12 11.90 -5.52
N ARG A 674 18.84 11.32 -4.54
CA ARG A 674 19.86 11.97 -3.70
C ARG A 674 21.27 11.45 -3.95
N ILE A 675 21.48 10.14 -3.97
CA ILE A 675 22.79 9.56 -4.29
C ILE A 675 22.65 8.38 -5.23
N GLU A 676 23.71 8.07 -5.98
CA GLU A 676 23.93 6.79 -6.63
C GLU A 676 25.32 6.26 -6.25
N VAL A 677 25.43 4.95 -5.99
CA VAL A 677 26.69 4.33 -5.58
C VAL A 677 27.08 3.21 -6.55
N ASP A 678 28.21 3.39 -7.22
CA ASP A 678 28.79 2.43 -8.16
C ASP A 678 30.10 1.84 -7.61
N PRO A 679 30.34 0.52 -7.75
CA PRO A 679 31.66 -0.03 -7.49
C PRO A 679 32.65 0.45 -8.56
N ILE A 680 33.91 0.67 -8.17
CA ILE A 680 35.00 0.95 -9.10
C ILE A 680 35.71 -0.38 -9.39
N ASP A 681 35.43 -0.95 -10.56
CA ASP A 681 36.07 -2.18 -11.05
C ASP A 681 37.39 -1.86 -11.76
N ASP A 682 38.50 -1.76 -11.04
CA ASP A 682 39.83 -1.66 -11.68
C ASP A 682 40.33 -3.05 -12.09
N ALA A 683 39.86 -3.55 -13.24
CA ALA A 683 40.29 -4.82 -13.83
C ALA A 683 41.76 -4.84 -14.32
N ALA A 684 42.55 -3.78 -14.08
CA ALA A 684 43.88 -3.60 -14.68
C ALA A 684 45.03 -3.43 -13.69
N ASP A 685 44.78 -2.98 -12.46
CA ASP A 685 45.83 -2.79 -11.45
C ASP A 685 45.28 -3.15 -10.07
N ASP A 686 45.97 -4.06 -9.39
CA ASP A 686 45.68 -4.63 -8.07
C ASP A 686 45.78 -3.57 -6.93
N ARG A 687 45.03 -2.45 -7.04
CA ARG A 687 45.04 -1.31 -6.09
C ARG A 687 43.62 -0.84 -5.74
N SER A 688 43.24 -1.10 -4.48
CA SER A 688 42.11 -0.58 -3.67
C SER A 688 40.71 -0.58 -4.31
N ALA A 689 39.81 -1.41 -3.78
CA ALA A 689 38.39 -1.33 -4.09
C ALA A 689 37.82 0.00 -3.56
N GLY A 690 37.25 0.78 -4.47
CA GLY A 690 36.62 2.04 -4.16
C GLY A 690 35.19 2.07 -4.67
N VAL A 691 34.49 3.15 -4.34
CA VAL A 691 33.17 3.43 -4.87
C VAL A 691 33.14 4.82 -5.47
N ARG A 692 32.41 4.96 -6.57
CA ARG A 692 31.97 6.24 -7.10
C ARG A 692 30.64 6.56 -6.45
N VAL A 693 30.56 7.72 -5.81
CA VAL A 693 29.32 8.27 -5.26
C VAL A 693 28.92 9.47 -6.09
N THR A 694 27.81 9.38 -6.80
CA THR A 694 27.18 10.51 -7.48
C THR A 694 26.19 11.14 -6.52
N VAL A 695 26.41 12.41 -6.16
CA VAL A 695 25.60 13.16 -5.22
C VAL A 695 24.73 14.17 -5.98
N LYS A 696 23.42 14.08 -5.79
CA LYS A 696 22.41 14.89 -6.48
C LYS A 696 21.79 15.91 -5.53
N GLY A 697 21.55 17.11 -6.03
CA GLY A 697 21.00 18.22 -5.24
C GLY A 697 20.74 19.45 -6.09
N ALA A 698 20.35 20.54 -5.42
CA ALA A 698 20.08 21.83 -6.05
C ALA A 698 20.59 23.00 -5.19
N ASP A 699 21.71 23.59 -5.60
CA ASP A 699 22.40 24.71 -4.92
C ASP A 699 22.66 24.50 -3.41
N GLU A 700 22.89 23.26 -3.03
CA GLU A 700 23.00 22.84 -1.64
C GLU A 700 24.36 22.18 -1.35
N THR A 701 24.67 22.07 -0.06
CA THR A 701 25.83 21.31 0.40
C THR A 701 25.33 20.03 1.03
N VAL A 702 25.82 18.90 0.54
CA VAL A 702 25.43 17.57 0.98
C VAL A 702 26.58 16.94 1.73
N THR A 703 26.33 16.40 2.92
CA THR A 703 27.34 15.63 3.65
C THR A 703 27.05 14.16 3.47
N ILE A 704 28.00 13.44 2.87
CA ILE A 704 27.96 11.99 2.76
C ILE A 704 28.67 11.39 3.96
N THR A 705 27.99 10.45 4.61
CA THR A 705 28.49 9.67 5.74
C THR A 705 28.73 8.24 5.28
N GLY A 706 29.77 7.61 5.81
CA GLY A 706 30.01 6.18 5.63
C GLY A 706 30.87 5.61 6.75
N TRP A 707 31.26 4.35 6.58
CA TRP A 707 32.12 3.62 7.50
C TRP A 707 33.33 3.05 6.76
N SER A 708 34.49 3.04 7.40
CA SER A 708 35.68 2.38 6.87
C SER A 708 36.64 1.93 7.97
N THR A 709 37.41 0.88 7.70
CA THR A 709 38.41 0.34 8.65
C THR A 709 39.64 1.23 8.82
N THR A 710 39.94 2.06 7.82
CA THR A 710 41.08 3.00 7.80
C THR A 710 40.65 4.32 7.16
N PRO A 711 41.44 5.41 7.29
CA PRO A 711 41.08 6.71 6.73
C PRO A 711 40.80 6.64 5.23
N VAL A 712 39.68 7.22 4.78
CA VAL A 712 39.33 7.27 3.36
C VAL A 712 40.09 8.35 2.61
N THR A 713 40.37 8.09 1.33
CA THR A 713 40.74 9.11 0.35
C THR A 713 39.52 9.45 -0.49
N VAL A 714 39.16 10.74 -0.55
CA VAL A 714 38.05 11.21 -1.39
C VAL A 714 38.58 12.17 -2.45
N THR A 715 38.31 11.87 -3.72
CA THR A 715 38.74 12.70 -4.85
C THR A 715 37.58 13.03 -5.78
N PRO A 716 37.58 14.21 -6.45
CA PRO A 716 36.57 14.51 -7.46
C PRO A 716 36.69 13.56 -8.65
N ASP A 717 35.56 13.03 -9.13
CA ASP A 717 35.51 12.16 -10.31
C ASP A 717 35.32 12.99 -11.59
N HIS A 718 36.34 13.78 -11.95
CA HIS A 718 36.36 14.57 -13.20
C HIS A 718 37.61 14.24 -14.02
N PRO A 719 37.51 13.97 -15.33
CA PRO A 719 38.68 13.92 -16.20
C PRO A 719 39.34 15.31 -16.21
N THR A 720 40.62 15.37 -15.88
CA THR A 720 41.43 16.58 -15.96
C THR A 720 41.66 16.95 -17.43
N GLY A 721 40.66 17.55 -18.08
CA GLY A 721 40.70 17.84 -19.51
C GLY A 721 39.72 18.93 -19.94
N ASP A 722 39.97 20.17 -19.52
CA ASP A 722 39.90 21.38 -20.35
C ASP A 722 39.82 22.65 -19.48
N GLY A 723 41.00 23.19 -19.13
CA GLY A 723 41.33 24.62 -19.17
C GLY A 723 40.53 25.66 -18.35
N ASN A 724 39.39 25.33 -17.74
CA ASN A 724 38.62 26.26 -16.91
C ASN A 724 38.56 25.72 -15.48
N ARG A 725 38.95 26.57 -14.53
CA ARG A 725 39.21 26.21 -13.12
C ARG A 725 38.10 25.31 -12.54
N PRO A 726 38.43 24.12 -12.01
CA PRO A 726 37.44 23.26 -11.38
C PRO A 726 36.97 23.96 -10.10
N ILE A 727 35.66 24.11 -9.94
CA ILE A 727 35.11 24.17 -8.59
C ILE A 727 35.43 22.79 -8.01
N THR A 728 36.32 22.69 -7.03
CA THR A 728 36.48 21.42 -6.31
C THR A 728 35.15 21.17 -5.61
N PRO A 729 34.36 20.16 -6.01
CA PRO A 729 33.03 19.95 -5.43
C PRO A 729 33.15 19.55 -3.95
N ILE A 730 34.30 19.01 -3.55
CA ILE A 730 34.61 18.62 -2.17
C ILE A 730 34.94 19.84 -1.32
N ILE A 731 34.21 20.01 -0.21
CA ILE A 731 34.44 21.06 0.80
C ILE A 731 35.31 20.50 1.93
N GLY A 732 36.61 20.80 1.86
CA GLY A 732 37.59 20.37 2.87
C GLY A 732 37.97 18.88 2.77
N PRO A 733 38.94 18.40 3.58
CA PRO A 733 39.29 16.99 3.60
C PRO A 733 38.17 16.15 4.23
N ALA A 734 38.07 14.88 3.80
CA ALA A 734 37.22 13.91 4.49
C ALA A 734 37.67 13.80 5.96
N ARG A 735 36.70 13.76 6.86
CA ARG A 735 36.94 13.49 8.28
C ARG A 735 36.76 12.01 8.52
N TRP A 736 37.63 11.41 9.33
CA TRP A 736 37.51 10.02 9.76
C TRP A 736 37.78 9.94 11.25
N ASP A 737 36.92 9.22 11.95
CA ASP A 737 37.01 8.97 13.39
C ASP A 737 37.58 7.56 13.61
N ASP A 738 38.73 7.47 14.28
CA ASP A 738 39.47 6.22 14.47
C ASP A 738 38.84 5.26 15.48
N THR A 739 37.88 5.74 16.27
CA THR A 739 37.20 4.98 17.31
C THR A 739 35.94 4.31 16.76
N THR A 740 35.21 5.02 15.90
CA THR A 740 33.95 4.56 15.32
C THR A 740 34.09 4.04 13.89
N GLY A 741 35.17 4.40 13.19
CA GLY A 741 35.34 4.14 11.76
C GLY A 741 34.46 5.01 10.86
N ILE A 742 33.70 5.95 11.42
CA ILE A 742 32.82 6.83 10.66
C ILE A 742 33.66 7.83 9.87
N TRP A 743 33.37 7.97 8.58
CA TRP A 743 33.88 9.08 7.76
C TRP A 743 32.76 9.98 7.26
N THR A 744 33.11 11.24 7.03
CA THR A 744 32.22 12.23 6.42
C THR A 744 32.94 13.08 5.39
N VAL A 745 32.24 13.44 4.32
CA VAL A 745 32.71 14.40 3.31
C VAL A 745 31.56 15.29 2.85
N SER A 746 31.80 16.59 2.76
CA SER A 746 30.81 17.55 2.25
C SER A 746 31.06 17.85 0.78
N VAL A 747 30.01 17.79 -0.03
CA VAL A 747 30.01 18.03 -1.47
C VAL A 747 29.08 19.20 -1.78
N ARG A 748 29.61 20.24 -2.43
CA ARG A 748 28.81 21.37 -2.93
C ARG A 748 28.19 20.98 -4.26
N ILE A 749 26.87 21.01 -4.33
CA ILE A 749 26.11 20.81 -5.57
C ILE A 749 25.66 22.17 -6.10
N SER A 750 25.90 22.41 -7.39
CA SER A 750 25.45 23.64 -8.06
C SER A 750 23.94 23.62 -8.36
N SER A 751 23.42 24.69 -8.97
CA SER A 751 21.99 25.00 -9.00
C SER A 751 21.08 23.91 -9.59
N ARG A 752 21.55 23.09 -10.53
CA ARG A 752 20.97 21.77 -10.88
C ARG A 752 22.02 20.90 -11.55
N GLY A 753 22.28 19.74 -10.96
CA GLY A 753 23.18 18.75 -11.54
C GLY A 753 23.40 17.59 -10.58
N TRP A 754 24.63 17.13 -10.56
CA TRP A 754 25.18 16.16 -9.65
C TRP A 754 26.68 16.41 -9.60
N GLU A 755 27.33 15.97 -8.54
CA GLU A 755 28.78 15.89 -8.47
C GLU A 755 29.16 14.47 -8.10
N SER A 756 30.22 13.96 -8.72
CA SER A 756 30.70 12.61 -8.46
C SER A 756 32.02 12.67 -7.71
N VAL A 757 32.16 11.83 -6.69
CA VAL A 757 33.40 11.65 -5.93
C VAL A 757 33.78 10.18 -5.92
N GLN A 758 35.07 9.89 -5.98
CA GLN A 758 35.61 8.56 -5.74
C GLN A 758 36.05 8.47 -4.28
N VAL A 759 35.61 7.42 -3.60
CA VAL A 759 35.98 7.11 -2.21
C VAL A 759 36.73 5.78 -2.23
N SER A 760 37.95 5.77 -1.70
CA SER A 760 38.80 4.57 -1.61
C SER A 760 39.48 4.50 -0.25
N VAL A 761 39.93 3.31 0.12
CA VAL A 761 40.61 3.00 1.39
C VAL A 761 42.06 2.58 1.16
#